data_AF-A0A7K0I6G3-F1
#
_entry.id   AF-A0A7K0I6G3-F1
#
_cell.length_a   1.000
_cell.length_b   1.000
_cell.length_c   1.000
_cell.angle_alpha   90.00
_cell.angle_beta   90.00
_cell.angle_gamma   90.00
#
_symmetry.space_group_name_H-M   'P 1'
#
loop_
_entity.id
_entity.type
_entity.pdbx_description
1 polymer ?
#
loop_
_entity_poly.entity_id
_entity_poly.type
_entity_poly.pdbx_seq_one_letter_code
_entity_poly.pdbx_strand_id
1 'polypeptide(L)'
;MNLRFFIDRPVFSGVISVVIVLLGMISMFSLPVEQYPDIAPPTINVFATYPGANAETVQKAVITPLEEAINGVEDMTYMTSTASNTGDASINIYFKQGTNADMAAVNVQNRVNGALSQLPAEATKTGVTTEKQQNAELMTFALYSPDDRFDQTFLNNYVKINVEPRLKRISGVGKAQLFGSNYSMRLWLRPDKMAQYGLIPDDISAVLARQNIEAATGSFGANHPTANEYTMKYRGRLSGAEEFGELVVKSLPGGNVLRLKEVADVELGDEYYNYSSEVNGHPAAMMLINQKAGSNASSTIKEIHEVLDDLSRDLPEGTEFVVLTDTNKFLYASIHSVLRTLLEAILLVIVVVYVFLQDIKSTLIPTISIFVSIIGTFAVMSMIGFSINLLTLFALVLAIGTVVDDAIVVVEAVQAKFDEGYQSAVLAADDAMKGVSSAILTSTIIFMAVFFPVAMMGGTSGAFYTQFGITMAVAVGISAVNAFTLSPALCALLLKPYIDEQGNTKNNFAARFRKAFNAVFDSLSRRYVRGVMFIIHRRWLLWSIIGISFGLLVLLVNVTKTGLIPEEDTGTVMVSMNTKPGTSMAQTSKVMERINSRLDSIGEIEYSGAVAGFSFSGSGPSQAMYFVTLKDWEDRKGEGQSVNDVIGKIYAATSDIPDATVFAMSPPMIAGYGMGNGFELYLQDKAGGNIAAFKEEADKFVEALSQRPEIGEVYSSFATDYPQYWVDIDAAKCEQSGVSPADVLSTLSGYYTGQYVSDFNRFSKLYHVTMQAPAEYRVNAESLHHMY
;
A
#
# COMPACT_ATOMS: atom_id res chain seq x y z
N MET A 1 40.72 6.02 -29.43
CA MET A 1 40.54 4.55 -29.48
C MET A 1 40.44 4.15 -30.94
N ASN A 2 41.21 3.17 -31.43
CA ASN A 2 41.16 2.79 -32.84
C ASN A 2 39.95 1.85 -33.06
N LEU A 3 38.82 2.40 -33.53
CA LEU A 3 37.56 1.67 -33.73
C LEU A 3 37.70 0.48 -34.70
N ARG A 4 38.72 0.52 -35.57
CA ARG A 4 39.10 -0.57 -36.46
C ARG A 4 39.40 -1.88 -35.72
N PHE A 5 39.84 -1.82 -34.46
CA PHE A 5 40.10 -2.99 -33.63
C PHE A 5 38.88 -3.93 -33.52
N PHE A 6 37.68 -3.38 -33.39
CA PHE A 6 36.43 -4.13 -33.27
C PHE A 6 35.92 -4.64 -34.61
N ILE A 7 36.24 -3.93 -35.70
CA ILE A 7 35.92 -4.34 -37.07
C ILE A 7 36.79 -5.55 -37.48
N ASP A 8 38.09 -5.51 -37.18
CA ASP A 8 39.03 -6.59 -37.51
C ASP A 8 38.84 -7.83 -36.60
N ARG A 9 38.15 -7.69 -35.46
CA ARG A 9 37.89 -8.77 -34.49
C ARG A 9 36.39 -8.92 -34.19
N PRO A 10 35.57 -9.34 -35.16
CA PRO A 10 34.12 -9.40 -34.98
C PRO A 10 33.67 -10.39 -33.89
N VAL A 11 34.46 -11.45 -33.64
CA VAL A 11 34.19 -12.38 -32.54
C VAL A 11 34.32 -11.69 -31.19
N PHE A 12 35.34 -10.83 -31.01
CA PHE A 12 35.52 -10.10 -29.75
C PHE A 12 34.38 -9.11 -29.51
N SER A 13 33.96 -8.37 -30.55
CA SER A 13 32.80 -7.48 -30.49
C SER A 13 31.52 -8.24 -30.15
N GLY A 14 31.30 -9.41 -30.77
CA GLY A 14 30.17 -10.28 -30.44
C GLY A 14 30.22 -10.81 -28.99
N VAL A 15 31.39 -11.18 -28.48
CA VAL A 15 31.56 -11.65 -27.09
C VAL A 15 31.16 -10.56 -26.09
N ILE A 16 31.53 -9.29 -26.32
CA ILE A 16 31.12 -8.17 -25.45
C ILE A 16 29.59 -8.10 -25.36
N SER A 17 28.90 -8.09 -26.50
CA SER A 17 27.44 -8.01 -26.53
C SER A 17 26.77 -9.25 -25.92
N VAL A 18 27.34 -10.46 -26.13
CA VAL A 18 26.84 -11.68 -25.49
C VAL A 18 27.00 -11.62 -23.97
N VAL A 19 28.11 -11.11 -23.45
CA VAL A 19 28.31 -10.92 -22.00
C VAL A 19 27.30 -9.93 -21.43
N ILE A 20 27.07 -8.81 -22.12
CA ILE A 20 26.06 -7.81 -21.71
C ILE A 20 24.66 -8.44 -21.65
N VAL A 21 24.28 -9.20 -22.67
CA VAL A 21 22.98 -9.90 -22.73
C VAL A 21 22.88 -10.99 -21.65
N LEU A 22 23.93 -11.76 -21.40
CA LEU A 22 23.93 -12.79 -20.36
C LEU A 22 23.77 -12.19 -18.96
N LEU A 23 24.52 -11.14 -18.64
CA LEU A 23 24.38 -10.42 -17.38
C LEU A 23 22.98 -9.82 -17.24
N GLY A 24 22.47 -9.22 -18.32
CA GLY A 24 21.13 -8.66 -18.36
C GLY A 24 20.04 -9.70 -18.14
N MET A 25 20.12 -10.86 -18.79
CA MET A 25 19.16 -11.95 -18.60
C MET A 25 19.21 -12.52 -17.18
N ILE A 26 20.40 -12.72 -16.61
CA ILE A 26 20.52 -13.20 -15.22
C ILE A 26 19.89 -12.18 -14.28
N SER A 27 20.19 -10.89 -14.44
CA SER A 27 19.62 -9.82 -13.64
C SER A 27 18.11 -9.71 -13.79
N MET A 28 17.56 -9.90 -15.00
CA MET A 28 16.12 -9.88 -15.25
C MET A 28 15.36 -10.90 -14.38
N PHE A 29 15.94 -12.06 -14.09
CA PHE A 29 15.31 -13.06 -13.21
C PHE A 29 15.52 -12.82 -11.72
N SER A 30 16.54 -12.04 -11.33
CA SER A 30 16.84 -11.74 -9.92
C SER A 30 16.23 -10.43 -9.42
N LEU A 31 15.89 -9.52 -10.32
CA LEU A 31 15.37 -8.19 -9.98
C LEU A 31 13.98 -8.29 -9.32
N PRO A 32 13.73 -7.51 -8.25
CA PRO A 32 12.38 -7.39 -7.69
C PRO A 32 11.39 -6.82 -8.71
N VAL A 33 10.13 -7.22 -8.61
CA VAL A 33 9.04 -6.73 -9.47
C VAL A 33 8.05 -6.00 -8.59
N GLU A 34 7.83 -4.72 -8.89
CA GLU A 34 7.04 -3.79 -8.07
C GLU A 34 6.22 -2.87 -8.99
N GLN A 35 5.11 -2.33 -8.50
CA GLN A 35 4.34 -1.34 -9.26
C GLN A 35 5.08 -0.01 -9.37
N TYR A 36 5.56 0.48 -8.22
CA TYR A 36 6.40 1.65 -8.05
C TYR A 36 7.46 1.37 -6.99
N PRO A 37 8.59 2.10 -7.02
CA PRO A 37 9.56 2.02 -5.93
C PRO A 37 8.98 2.51 -4.60
N ASP A 38 9.51 1.98 -3.50
CA ASP A 38 9.21 2.50 -2.17
C ASP A 38 9.81 3.90 -1.99
N ILE A 39 8.93 4.90 -2.02
CA ILE A 39 9.29 6.32 -1.95
C ILE A 39 8.62 7.05 -0.80
N ALA A 40 7.73 6.37 -0.07
CA ALA A 40 7.02 6.96 1.05
C ALA A 40 8.02 7.41 2.13
N PRO A 41 7.76 8.55 2.81
CA PRO A 41 8.63 8.96 3.90
C PRO A 41 8.59 7.91 5.02
N PRO A 42 9.75 7.55 5.62
CA PRO A 42 9.75 6.66 6.76
C PRO A 42 8.86 7.24 7.85
N THR A 43 7.91 6.42 8.32
CA THR A 43 6.92 6.85 9.31
C THR A 43 6.89 5.85 10.46
N ILE A 44 6.93 6.37 11.69
CA ILE A 44 6.82 5.57 12.91
C ILE A 44 5.47 5.88 13.55
N ASN A 45 4.71 4.84 13.87
CA ASN A 45 3.45 4.95 14.60
C ASN A 45 3.69 4.59 16.07
N VAL A 46 3.24 5.46 16.96
CA VAL A 46 3.13 5.19 18.40
C VAL A 46 1.65 5.06 18.72
N PHE A 47 1.24 3.88 19.16
CA PHE A 47 -0.13 3.56 19.50
C PHE A 47 -0.25 3.23 20.99
N ALA A 48 -1.30 3.73 21.62
CA ALA A 48 -1.65 3.43 23.01
C ALA A 48 -3.17 3.44 23.16
N THR A 49 -3.70 2.60 24.05
CA THR A 49 -5.11 2.61 24.40
C THR A 49 -5.27 2.95 25.88
N TYR A 50 -6.18 3.87 26.18
CA TYR A 50 -6.67 4.16 27.52
C TYR A 50 -8.15 3.75 27.61
N PRO A 51 -8.44 2.48 27.94
CA PRO A 51 -9.79 1.93 27.89
C PRO A 51 -10.77 2.75 28.73
N GLY A 52 -11.90 3.13 28.13
CA GLY A 52 -12.98 3.89 28.79
C GLY A 52 -12.76 5.40 28.86
N ALA A 53 -11.61 5.91 28.40
CA ALA A 53 -11.37 7.34 28.30
C ALA A 53 -12.02 7.93 27.03
N ASN A 54 -12.55 9.16 27.14
CA ASN A 54 -12.99 9.93 25.98
C ASN A 54 -11.80 10.58 25.24
N ALA A 55 -12.03 11.07 24.02
CA ALA A 55 -10.96 11.63 23.18
C ALA A 55 -10.19 12.77 23.86
N GLU A 56 -10.87 13.64 24.62
CA GLU A 56 -10.23 14.75 25.34
C GLU A 56 -9.31 14.26 26.47
N THR A 57 -9.73 13.24 27.21
CA THR A 57 -8.91 12.63 28.27
C THR A 57 -7.69 11.94 27.67
N VAL A 58 -7.88 11.18 26.58
CA VAL A 58 -6.78 10.54 25.84
C VAL A 58 -5.79 11.58 25.32
N GLN A 59 -6.29 12.67 24.74
CA GLN A 59 -5.46 13.76 24.26
C GLN A 59 -4.57 14.33 25.38
N LYS A 60 -5.17 14.72 26.51
CA LYS A 60 -4.45 15.38 27.61
C LYS A 60 -3.54 14.44 28.39
N ALA A 61 -3.99 13.21 28.67
CA ALA A 61 -3.31 12.30 29.58
C ALA A 61 -2.32 11.35 28.86
N VAL A 62 -2.50 11.11 27.56
CA VAL A 62 -1.67 10.16 26.80
C VAL A 62 -0.93 10.85 25.66
N ILE A 63 -1.64 11.55 24.78
CA ILE A 63 -1.02 12.15 23.58
C ILE A 63 -0.07 13.27 23.96
N THR A 64 -0.48 14.26 24.77
CA THR A 64 0.37 15.41 25.11
C THR A 64 1.71 15.01 25.74
N PRO A 65 1.79 14.13 26.75
CA PRO A 65 3.08 13.68 27.30
C PRO A 65 3.95 12.95 26.27
N LEU A 66 3.33 12.12 25.41
CA LEU A 66 4.06 11.41 24.35
C LEU A 66 4.58 12.38 23.29
N GLU A 67 3.78 13.34 22.84
CA GLU A 67 4.20 14.36 21.87
C GLU A 67 5.38 15.19 22.40
N GLU A 68 5.30 15.67 23.64
CA GLU A 68 6.38 16.45 24.25
C GLU A 68 7.69 15.67 24.33
N ALA A 69 7.63 14.37 24.64
CA ALA A 69 8.81 13.51 24.73
C ALA A 69 9.40 13.13 23.37
N ILE A 70 8.53 12.85 22.38
CA ILE A 70 8.91 12.46 21.02
C ILE A 70 9.42 13.66 20.22
N ASN A 71 8.99 14.88 20.55
CA ASN A 71 9.47 16.07 19.87
C ASN A 71 11.01 16.20 19.94
N GLY A 72 11.62 16.56 18.81
CA GLY A 72 13.07 16.66 18.68
C GLY A 72 13.81 15.33 18.54
N VAL A 73 13.15 14.26 18.06
CA VAL A 73 13.85 13.10 17.49
C VAL A 73 14.55 13.53 16.18
N GLU A 74 15.76 13.00 15.97
CA GLU A 74 16.58 13.30 14.79
C GLU A 74 15.85 12.97 13.48
N ASP A 75 16.03 13.83 12.47
CA ASP A 75 15.40 13.74 11.14
C ASP A 75 13.87 13.73 11.08
N MET A 76 13.19 14.00 12.20
CA MET A 76 11.75 14.25 12.20
C MET A 76 11.41 15.49 11.35
N THR A 77 10.37 15.37 10.52
CA THR A 77 9.83 16.48 9.71
C THR A 77 8.60 17.07 10.38
N TYR A 78 7.59 16.23 10.65
CA TYR A 78 6.37 16.61 11.35
C TYR A 78 5.74 15.40 12.03
N MET A 79 4.74 15.64 12.86
CA MET A 79 3.95 14.59 13.50
C MET A 79 2.46 14.95 13.46
N THR A 80 1.62 13.93 13.44
CA THR A 80 0.16 14.05 13.52
C THR A 80 -0.36 13.09 14.57
N SER A 81 -1.32 13.53 15.37
CA SER A 81 -1.88 12.72 16.44
C SER A 81 -3.40 12.69 16.37
N THR A 82 -3.96 11.55 16.70
CA THR A 82 -5.41 11.32 16.70
C THR A 82 -5.82 10.69 18.03
N ALA A 83 -6.89 11.20 18.61
CA ALA A 83 -7.54 10.66 19.80
C ALA A 83 -8.97 10.28 19.44
N SER A 84 -9.45 9.13 19.91
CA SER A 84 -10.83 8.69 19.70
C SER A 84 -11.59 8.54 21.02
N ASN A 85 -12.92 8.55 20.94
CA ASN A 85 -13.79 8.26 22.08
C ASN A 85 -13.81 6.77 22.47
N THR A 86 -13.05 5.92 21.77
CA THR A 86 -12.87 4.52 22.15
C THR A 86 -11.68 4.32 23.10
N GLY A 87 -10.94 5.39 23.42
CA GLY A 87 -9.75 5.34 24.27
C GLY A 87 -8.44 5.25 23.49
N ASP A 88 -8.49 5.16 22.16
CA ASP A 88 -7.30 4.99 21.34
C ASP A 88 -6.56 6.32 21.07
N ALA A 89 -5.24 6.28 21.23
CA ALA A 89 -4.28 7.31 20.83
C ALA A 89 -3.36 6.75 19.73
N SER A 90 -3.25 7.47 18.62
CA SER A 90 -2.32 7.15 17.54
C SER A 90 -1.54 8.38 17.13
N ILE A 91 -0.21 8.29 17.21
CA ILE A 91 0.74 9.35 16.87
C ILE A 91 1.60 8.87 15.71
N ASN A 92 1.48 9.51 14.55
CA ASN A 92 2.34 9.25 13.39
C ASN A 92 3.45 10.29 13.32
N ILE A 93 4.70 9.82 13.28
CA ILE A 93 5.90 10.65 13.18
C ILE A 93 6.55 10.42 11.82
N TYR A 94 6.64 11.49 11.03
CA TYR A 94 7.16 11.46 9.68
C TYR A 94 8.62 11.93 9.64
N PHE A 95 9.47 11.15 9.00
CA PHE A 95 10.90 11.42 8.87
C PHE A 95 11.26 11.88 7.45
N LYS A 96 12.42 12.52 7.33
CA LYS A 96 12.97 12.87 6.01
C LYS A 96 13.23 11.61 5.18
N GLN A 97 13.10 11.72 3.86
CA GLN A 97 13.50 10.65 2.95
C GLN A 97 14.98 10.31 3.12
N GLY A 98 15.30 9.02 3.13
CA GLY A 98 16.65 8.49 3.36
C GLY A 98 16.99 8.20 4.82
N THR A 99 16.14 8.61 5.78
CA THR A 99 16.31 8.22 7.19
C THR A 99 16.13 6.72 7.36
N ASN A 100 16.99 6.09 8.16
CA ASN A 100 16.87 4.68 8.47
C ASN A 100 15.66 4.44 9.39
N ALA A 101 14.64 3.76 8.88
CA ALA A 101 13.39 3.49 9.61
C ALA A 101 13.58 2.65 10.88
N ASP A 102 14.54 1.73 10.91
CA ASP A 102 14.84 0.92 12.09
C ASP A 102 15.43 1.79 13.21
N MET A 103 16.37 2.68 12.87
CA MET A 103 16.94 3.63 13.83
C MET A 103 15.91 4.67 14.28
N ALA A 104 15.06 5.14 13.38
CA ALA A 104 13.95 6.03 13.73
C ALA A 104 13.01 5.36 14.76
N ALA A 105 12.62 4.10 14.54
CA ALA A 105 11.79 3.35 15.47
C ALA A 105 12.45 3.20 16.85
N VAL A 106 13.74 2.86 16.90
CA VAL A 106 14.51 2.76 18.15
C VAL A 106 14.58 4.12 18.85
N ASN A 107 14.85 5.19 18.12
CA ASN A 107 14.95 6.53 18.68
C ASN A 107 13.61 7.01 19.26
N VAL A 108 12.50 6.77 18.55
CA VAL A 108 11.14 7.08 19.03
C VAL A 108 10.81 6.23 20.26
N GLN A 109 11.03 4.92 20.22
CA GLN A 109 10.77 4.03 21.35
C GLN A 109 11.55 4.46 22.60
N ASN A 110 12.81 4.91 22.45
CA ASN A 110 13.60 5.43 23.57
C ASN A 110 12.99 6.70 24.17
N ARG A 111 12.42 7.60 23.35
CA ARG A 111 11.69 8.78 23.83
C ARG A 111 10.39 8.39 24.55
N VAL A 112 9.61 7.49 23.96
CA VAL A 112 8.38 6.95 24.55
C VAL A 112 8.66 6.32 25.92
N ASN A 113 9.71 5.50 26.03
CA ASN A 113 10.11 4.86 27.29
C ASN A 113 10.41 5.88 28.41
N GLY A 114 10.94 7.06 28.06
CA GLY A 114 11.18 8.14 29.02
C GLY A 114 9.89 8.80 29.55
N ALA A 115 8.79 8.71 28.80
CA ALA A 115 7.49 9.30 29.15
C ALA A 115 6.52 8.30 29.80
N LEU A 116 6.80 6.99 29.79
CA LEU A 116 5.89 5.98 30.32
C LEU A 116 5.47 6.22 31.77
N SER A 117 6.35 6.80 32.60
CA SER A 117 6.04 7.11 34.00
C SER A 117 5.06 8.27 34.19
N GLN A 118 4.81 9.06 33.15
CA GLN A 118 3.85 10.17 33.15
C GLN A 118 2.46 9.75 32.65
N LEU A 119 2.37 8.55 32.05
CA LEU A 119 1.11 8.02 31.54
C LEU A 119 0.26 7.37 32.65
N PRO A 120 -1.06 7.32 32.48
CA PRO A 120 -1.95 6.55 33.35
C PRO A 120 -1.55 5.07 33.48
N ALA A 121 -1.80 4.49 34.65
CA ALA A 121 -1.44 3.10 34.94
C ALA A 121 -2.20 2.10 34.04
N GLU A 122 -3.43 2.45 33.65
CA GLU A 122 -4.31 1.67 32.78
C GLU A 122 -3.76 1.60 31.34
N ALA A 123 -3.24 2.72 30.84
CA ALA A 123 -2.62 2.80 29.52
C ALA A 123 -1.29 2.02 29.48
N THR A 124 -0.46 2.16 30.53
CA THR A 124 0.80 1.40 30.63
C THR A 124 0.61 -0.10 30.83
N LYS A 125 -0.46 -0.53 31.51
CA LYS A 125 -0.85 -1.95 31.62
C LYS A 125 -1.27 -2.55 30.29
N THR A 126 -1.99 -1.79 29.47
CA THR A 126 -2.39 -2.21 28.11
C THR A 126 -1.17 -2.22 27.18
N GLY A 127 -0.22 -1.33 27.43
CA GLY A 127 1.04 -1.22 26.70
C GLY A 127 1.01 -0.08 25.69
N VAL A 128 2.18 0.50 25.45
CA VAL A 128 2.40 1.49 24.39
C VAL A 128 3.30 0.84 23.34
N THR A 129 2.83 0.77 22.10
CA THR A 129 3.54 0.12 21.00
C THR A 129 4.15 1.18 20.08
N THR A 130 5.44 1.04 19.77
CA THR A 130 6.10 1.81 18.71
C THR A 130 6.43 0.87 17.56
N GLU A 131 5.86 1.11 16.39
CA GLU A 131 6.10 0.30 15.20
C GLU A 131 6.35 1.14 13.95
N LYS A 132 7.05 0.55 12.99
CA LYS A 132 7.21 1.17 11.66
C LYS A 132 5.87 1.08 10.93
N GLN A 133 5.34 2.20 10.51
CA GLN A 133 4.09 2.24 9.75
C GLN A 133 4.30 1.55 8.40
N GLN A 134 3.59 0.43 8.17
CA GLN A 134 3.59 -0.27 6.88
C GLN A 134 2.33 0.13 6.10
N ASN A 135 2.43 1.13 5.23
CA ASN A 135 1.28 1.61 4.45
C ASN A 135 1.11 0.91 3.10
N ALA A 136 2.11 0.12 2.66
CA ALA A 136 2.04 -0.63 1.42
C ALA A 136 1.15 -1.88 1.60
N GLU A 137 -0.14 -1.75 1.26
CA GLU A 137 -1.06 -2.87 1.19
C GLU A 137 -0.62 -3.84 0.08
N LEU A 138 -0.51 -5.14 0.41
CA LEU A 138 -0.25 -6.20 -0.57
C LEU A 138 -1.56 -6.82 -1.05
N MET A 139 -2.37 -7.23 -0.09
CA MET A 139 -3.60 -7.99 -0.29
C MET A 139 -4.52 -7.81 0.92
N THR A 140 -5.81 -7.69 0.65
CA THR A 140 -6.88 -7.87 1.63
C THR A 140 -7.71 -9.07 1.22
N PHE A 141 -7.88 -10.04 2.12
CA PHE A 141 -8.71 -11.22 1.90
C PHE A 141 -9.71 -11.37 3.04
N ALA A 142 -10.75 -12.17 2.81
CA ALA A 142 -11.73 -12.53 3.81
C ALA A 142 -11.97 -14.04 3.81
N LEU A 143 -12.21 -14.59 5.00
CA LEU A 143 -12.83 -15.90 5.18
C LEU A 143 -14.29 -15.65 5.55
N TYR A 144 -15.23 -16.02 4.68
CA TYR A 144 -16.65 -15.77 4.89
C TYR A 144 -17.48 -17.06 4.85
N SER A 145 -18.68 -17.02 5.41
CA SER A 145 -19.63 -18.15 5.43
C SER A 145 -20.83 -17.85 4.53
N PRO A 146 -20.86 -18.31 3.26
CA PRO A 146 -21.93 -17.99 2.32
C PRO A 146 -23.31 -18.52 2.73
N ASP A 147 -23.34 -19.56 3.57
CA ASP A 147 -24.56 -20.21 4.04
C ASP A 147 -24.90 -19.89 5.50
N ASP A 148 -24.25 -18.87 6.09
CA ASP A 148 -24.45 -18.35 7.44
C ASP A 148 -24.35 -19.43 8.54
N ARG A 149 -23.62 -20.52 8.30
CA ARG A 149 -23.41 -21.59 9.30
C ARG A 149 -22.52 -21.15 10.45
N PHE A 150 -21.57 -20.27 10.17
CA PHE A 150 -20.60 -19.79 11.15
C PHE A 150 -20.78 -18.29 11.38
N ASP A 151 -20.72 -17.90 12.64
CA ASP A 151 -20.71 -16.49 13.02
C ASP A 151 -19.32 -15.87 12.82
N GLN A 152 -19.29 -14.53 12.85
CA GLN A 152 -18.06 -13.76 12.72
C GLN A 152 -17.03 -14.13 13.80
N THR A 153 -17.47 -14.36 15.04
CA THR A 153 -16.60 -14.70 16.17
C THR A 153 -15.83 -16.00 15.90
N PHE A 154 -16.49 -17.03 15.37
CA PHE A 154 -15.83 -18.27 14.95
C PHE A 154 -14.83 -18.03 13.82
N LEU A 155 -15.25 -17.32 12.76
CA LEU A 155 -14.42 -17.05 11.58
C LEU A 155 -13.16 -16.27 11.96
N ASN A 156 -13.30 -15.22 12.78
CA ASN A 156 -12.19 -14.41 13.28
C ASN A 156 -11.16 -15.29 13.97
N ASN A 157 -11.63 -16.14 14.89
CA ASN A 157 -10.75 -17.00 15.66
C ASN A 157 -10.13 -18.12 14.83
N TYR A 158 -10.85 -18.64 13.83
CA TYR A 158 -10.28 -19.58 12.87
C TYR A 158 -9.09 -18.94 12.12
N VAL A 159 -9.26 -17.71 11.62
CA VAL A 159 -8.17 -16.96 10.98
C VAL A 159 -7.03 -16.70 11.97
N LYS A 160 -7.32 -16.24 13.19
CA LYS A 160 -6.31 -15.97 14.26
C LYS A 160 -5.50 -17.19 14.69
N ILE A 161 -6.06 -18.39 14.61
CA ILE A 161 -5.42 -19.63 15.09
C ILE A 161 -4.70 -20.34 13.94
N ASN A 162 -5.37 -20.51 12.81
CA ASN A 162 -4.91 -21.40 11.74
C ASN A 162 -4.20 -20.67 10.60
N VAL A 163 -4.60 -19.41 10.32
CA VAL A 163 -4.18 -18.67 9.13
C VAL A 163 -3.09 -17.64 9.47
N GLU A 164 -3.35 -16.72 10.41
CA GLU A 164 -2.47 -15.61 10.76
C GLU A 164 -1.03 -16.07 11.10
N PRO A 165 -0.80 -17.13 11.90
CA PRO A 165 0.56 -17.56 12.23
C PRO A 165 1.34 -18.11 11.03
N ARG A 166 0.66 -18.62 9.98
CA ARG A 166 1.33 -19.07 8.75
C ARG A 166 1.68 -17.87 7.88
N LEU A 167 0.76 -16.91 7.74
CA LEU A 167 0.99 -15.68 6.99
C LEU A 167 2.11 -14.82 7.60
N LYS A 168 2.12 -14.65 8.93
CA LYS A 168 3.19 -13.90 9.63
C LYS A 168 4.59 -14.52 9.50
N ARG A 169 4.70 -15.79 9.09
CA ARG A 169 6.00 -16.46 8.86
C ARG A 169 6.56 -16.19 7.47
N ILE A 170 5.76 -15.66 6.55
CA ILE A 170 6.21 -15.25 5.22
C ILE A 170 7.13 -14.04 5.38
N SER A 171 8.35 -14.13 4.86
CA SER A 171 9.41 -13.14 5.12
C SER A 171 9.05 -11.72 4.63
N GLY A 172 8.20 -11.62 3.61
CA GLY A 172 7.77 -10.34 3.05
C GLY A 172 6.52 -9.74 3.70
N VAL A 173 5.86 -10.45 4.61
CA VAL A 173 4.71 -9.91 5.36
C VAL A 173 5.22 -9.02 6.49
N GLY A 174 4.84 -7.74 6.45
CA GLY A 174 5.21 -6.75 7.47
C GLY A 174 4.19 -6.69 8.59
N LYS A 175 2.92 -6.56 8.24
CA LYS A 175 1.79 -6.51 9.17
C LYS A 175 0.63 -7.33 8.61
N ALA A 176 -0.04 -8.09 9.47
CA ALA A 176 -1.28 -8.79 9.16
C ALA A 176 -2.32 -8.35 10.18
N GLN A 177 -3.26 -7.51 9.75
CA GLN A 177 -4.28 -6.90 10.59
C GLN A 177 -5.62 -7.55 10.30
N LEU A 178 -6.21 -8.19 11.31
CA LEU A 178 -7.57 -8.69 11.25
C LEU A 178 -8.52 -7.57 11.71
N PHE A 179 -9.60 -7.32 10.97
CA PHE A 179 -10.71 -6.47 11.40
C PHE A 179 -11.70 -7.28 12.24
N GLY A 180 -11.25 -7.66 13.43
CA GLY A 180 -11.96 -8.52 14.35
C GLY A 180 -11.16 -8.75 15.64
N SER A 181 -11.72 -9.52 16.56
CA SER A 181 -11.17 -9.74 17.89
C SER A 181 -10.71 -11.17 18.12
N ASN A 182 -9.88 -11.38 19.14
CA ASN A 182 -9.61 -12.72 19.65
C ASN A 182 -10.78 -13.19 20.52
N TYR A 183 -10.87 -14.50 20.75
CA TYR A 183 -11.66 -15.02 21.85
C TYR A 183 -11.22 -14.41 23.19
N SER A 184 -12.18 -14.14 24.04
CA SER A 184 -12.01 -13.78 25.43
C SER A 184 -13.00 -14.57 26.28
N MET A 185 -12.59 -14.90 27.51
CA MET A 185 -13.53 -15.41 28.50
C MET A 185 -14.32 -14.21 29.03
N ARG A 186 -15.59 -14.12 28.64
CA ARG A 186 -16.48 -13.03 28.97
C ARG A 186 -17.21 -13.33 30.27
N LEU A 187 -17.00 -12.46 31.26
CA LEU A 187 -17.70 -12.49 32.54
C LEU A 187 -18.72 -11.36 32.56
N TRP A 188 -19.95 -11.67 32.20
CA TRP A 188 -21.06 -10.72 32.18
C TRP A 188 -21.66 -10.56 33.58
N LEU A 189 -21.15 -9.58 34.33
CA LEU A 189 -21.50 -9.31 35.73
C LEU A 189 -22.97 -8.88 35.86
N ARG A 190 -23.74 -9.52 36.73
CA ARG A 190 -25.16 -9.20 36.99
C ARG A 190 -25.29 -8.30 38.22
N PRO A 191 -25.44 -6.97 38.06
CA PRO A 191 -25.35 -6.03 39.19
C PRO A 191 -26.44 -6.25 40.24
N ASP A 192 -27.64 -6.62 39.81
CA ASP A 192 -28.80 -6.93 40.66
C ASP A 192 -28.54 -8.12 41.61
N LYS A 193 -27.83 -9.14 41.13
CA LYS A 193 -27.44 -10.29 41.95
C LYS A 193 -26.22 -9.99 42.81
N MET A 194 -25.23 -9.30 42.26
CA MET A 194 -24.03 -8.89 43.01
C MET A 194 -24.40 -8.03 44.23
N ALA A 195 -25.34 -7.10 44.07
CA ALA A 195 -25.85 -6.25 45.14
C ALA A 195 -26.47 -7.04 46.31
N GLN A 196 -27.21 -8.12 46.03
CA GLN A 196 -27.81 -8.98 47.06
C GLN A 196 -26.76 -9.64 47.96
N TYR A 197 -25.56 -9.84 47.45
CA TYR A 197 -24.43 -10.44 48.18
C TYR A 197 -23.42 -9.41 48.68
N GLY A 198 -23.66 -8.12 48.44
CA GLY A 198 -22.78 -7.00 48.75
C GLY A 198 -21.43 -7.15 48.06
N LEU A 199 -21.46 -7.39 46.74
CA LEU A 199 -20.29 -7.55 45.90
C LEU A 199 -20.16 -6.40 44.90
N ILE A 200 -18.92 -6.02 44.62
CA ILE A 200 -18.54 -5.09 43.56
C ILE A 200 -17.65 -5.78 42.51
N PRO A 201 -17.45 -5.20 41.31
CA PRO A 201 -16.57 -5.80 40.29
C PRO A 201 -15.16 -6.12 40.81
N ASP A 202 -14.62 -5.29 41.71
CA ASP A 202 -13.30 -5.51 42.31
C ASP A 202 -13.21 -6.78 43.17
N ASP A 203 -14.32 -7.24 43.75
CA ASP A 203 -14.34 -8.53 44.45
C ASP A 203 -14.12 -9.69 43.47
N ILE A 204 -14.67 -9.59 42.24
CA ILE A 204 -14.54 -10.61 41.20
C ILE A 204 -13.12 -10.63 40.64
N SER A 205 -12.54 -9.46 40.39
CA SER A 205 -11.14 -9.36 39.96
C SER A 205 -10.18 -9.95 41.01
N ALA A 206 -10.42 -9.68 42.30
CA ALA A 206 -9.65 -10.25 43.41
C ALA A 206 -9.85 -11.77 43.56
N VAL A 207 -11.00 -12.34 43.18
CA VAL A 207 -11.23 -13.78 43.14
C VAL A 207 -10.40 -14.44 42.04
N LEU A 208 -10.42 -13.86 40.84
CA LEU A 208 -9.62 -14.35 39.70
C LEU A 208 -8.13 -14.30 40.00
N ALA A 209 -7.64 -13.20 40.59
CA ALA A 209 -6.24 -13.05 40.98
C ALA A 209 -5.76 -14.10 41.99
N ARG A 210 -6.67 -14.69 42.79
CA ARG A 210 -6.34 -15.70 43.80
C ARG A 210 -6.53 -17.14 43.34
N GLN A 211 -7.47 -17.40 42.43
CA GLN A 211 -7.86 -18.76 42.03
C GLN A 211 -7.43 -19.13 40.60
N ASN A 212 -7.32 -18.16 39.68
CA ASN A 212 -6.88 -18.39 38.30
C ASN A 212 -5.36 -18.11 38.15
N ILE A 213 -4.54 -18.85 38.89
CA ILE A 213 -3.09 -18.64 38.97
C ILE A 213 -2.30 -19.80 38.36
N GLU A 214 -1.14 -19.49 37.79
CA GLU A 214 -0.09 -20.47 37.53
C GLU A 214 0.86 -20.52 38.72
N ALA A 215 1.19 -21.72 39.19
CA ALA A 215 2.04 -21.91 40.37
C ALA A 215 3.13 -22.97 40.11
N ALA A 216 4.39 -22.59 40.39
CA ALA A 216 5.51 -23.52 40.37
C ALA A 216 5.55 -24.33 41.68
N THR A 217 5.08 -25.57 41.63
CA THR A 217 4.93 -26.43 42.82
C THR A 217 6.18 -27.21 43.23
N GLY A 218 7.27 -27.16 42.47
CA GLY A 218 8.51 -27.87 42.76
C GLY A 218 8.45 -29.39 42.50
N SER A 219 9.40 -30.15 43.04
CA SER A 219 9.48 -31.61 42.87
C SER A 219 9.81 -32.33 44.17
N PHE A 220 9.28 -33.54 44.33
CA PHE A 220 9.67 -34.48 45.38
C PHE A 220 10.96 -35.18 44.99
N GLY A 221 11.90 -35.29 45.94
CA GLY A 221 13.16 -36.02 45.74
C GLY A 221 14.28 -35.21 45.07
N ALA A 222 14.05 -33.91 44.79
CA ALA A 222 15.08 -33.02 44.26
C ALA A 222 16.31 -32.99 45.18
N ASN A 223 17.49 -33.22 44.61
CA ASN A 223 18.78 -33.25 45.32
C ASN A 223 18.88 -34.30 46.44
N HIS A 224 18.03 -35.33 46.44
CA HIS A 224 18.05 -36.42 47.43
C HIS A 224 18.43 -37.75 46.74
N PRO A 225 19.21 -38.66 47.36
CA PRO A 225 19.65 -39.93 46.78
C PRO A 225 18.54 -41.00 46.74
N THR A 226 17.35 -40.61 46.28
CA THR A 226 16.19 -41.46 46.02
C THR A 226 16.12 -41.82 44.54
N ALA A 227 15.57 -42.99 44.21
CA ALA A 227 15.60 -43.54 42.85
C ALA A 227 14.83 -42.71 41.81
N ASN A 228 13.81 -41.96 42.21
CA ASN A 228 12.99 -41.14 41.31
C ASN A 228 12.78 -39.73 41.89
N GLU A 229 12.74 -38.75 41.01
CA GLU A 229 12.28 -37.38 41.28
C GLU A 229 10.92 -37.16 40.59
N TYR A 230 9.93 -36.63 41.32
CA TYR A 230 8.59 -36.39 40.80
C TYR A 230 8.23 -34.91 40.85
N THR A 231 8.02 -34.28 39.70
CA THR A 231 7.53 -32.89 39.63
C THR A 231 6.07 -32.81 40.07
N MET A 232 5.80 -31.99 41.09
CA MET A 232 4.44 -31.63 41.46
C MET A 232 3.86 -30.74 40.38
N LYS A 233 2.58 -30.94 40.03
CA LYS A 233 1.85 -30.08 39.10
C LYS A 233 0.64 -29.48 39.80
N TYR A 234 0.53 -28.16 39.77
CA TYR A 234 -0.72 -27.46 40.04
C TYR A 234 -1.61 -27.47 38.80
N ARG A 235 -2.93 -27.42 38.97
CA ARG A 235 -3.89 -27.42 37.84
C ARG A 235 -3.67 -26.22 36.91
N GLY A 236 -3.16 -25.10 37.44
CA GLY A 236 -2.85 -23.90 36.66
C GLY A 236 -4.10 -23.06 36.37
N ARG A 237 -4.01 -22.25 35.30
CA ARG A 237 -5.13 -21.42 34.82
C ARG A 237 -6.30 -22.27 34.33
N LEU A 238 -7.51 -21.76 34.55
CA LEU A 238 -8.75 -22.36 34.03
C LEU A 238 -8.81 -22.22 32.51
N SER A 239 -9.58 -23.06 31.83
CA SER A 239 -9.60 -23.13 30.35
C SER A 239 -11.01 -23.12 29.74
N GLY A 240 -12.03 -23.48 30.51
CA GLY A 240 -13.42 -23.57 30.07
C GLY A 240 -14.36 -22.64 30.84
N ALA A 241 -15.41 -22.15 30.18
CA ALA A 241 -16.42 -21.30 30.79
C ALA A 241 -17.08 -21.95 32.02
N GLU A 242 -17.31 -23.26 31.97
CA GLU A 242 -17.82 -24.03 33.12
C GLU A 242 -16.88 -23.95 34.32
N GLU A 243 -15.56 -24.05 34.11
CA GLU A 243 -14.58 -23.99 35.19
C GLU A 243 -14.55 -22.59 35.84
N PHE A 244 -14.63 -21.53 35.02
CA PHE A 244 -14.74 -20.16 35.50
C PHE A 244 -16.04 -19.94 36.27
N GLY A 245 -17.16 -20.50 35.82
CA GLY A 245 -18.44 -20.44 36.52
C GLY A 245 -18.41 -21.09 37.91
N GLU A 246 -17.54 -22.07 38.13
CA GLU A 246 -17.38 -22.77 39.41
C GLU A 246 -16.49 -22.04 40.44
N LEU A 247 -15.83 -20.94 40.05
CA LEU A 247 -14.99 -20.13 40.93
C LEU A 247 -15.75 -19.70 42.19
N VAL A 248 -15.11 -19.84 43.35
CA VAL A 248 -15.73 -19.53 44.64
C VAL A 248 -15.54 -18.03 44.93
N VAL A 249 -16.64 -17.27 44.91
CA VAL A 249 -16.61 -15.83 45.15
C VAL A 249 -16.59 -15.54 46.65
N LYS A 250 -17.49 -16.16 47.41
CA LYS A 250 -17.68 -15.90 48.84
C LYS A 250 -18.27 -17.11 49.56
N SER A 251 -17.96 -17.27 50.84
CA SER A 251 -18.62 -18.26 51.71
C SER A 251 -19.83 -17.62 52.40
N LEU A 252 -20.99 -18.27 52.32
CA LEU A 252 -22.24 -17.80 52.92
C LEU A 252 -22.44 -18.37 54.34
N PRO A 253 -23.23 -17.70 55.19
CA PRO A 253 -23.61 -18.24 56.50
C PRO A 253 -24.25 -19.63 56.36
N GLY A 254 -23.75 -20.62 57.10
CA GLY A 254 -24.21 -22.01 57.02
C GLY A 254 -23.35 -22.95 56.17
N GLY A 255 -22.27 -22.47 55.56
CA GLY A 255 -21.27 -23.31 54.89
C GLY A 255 -21.49 -23.51 53.39
N ASN A 256 -22.53 -22.89 52.81
CA ASN A 256 -22.72 -22.85 51.36
C ASN A 256 -21.73 -21.87 50.72
N VAL A 257 -21.31 -22.15 49.48
CA VAL A 257 -20.38 -21.30 48.73
C VAL A 257 -21.10 -20.60 47.59
N LEU A 258 -20.91 -19.29 47.46
CA LEU A 258 -21.36 -18.49 46.33
C LEU A 258 -20.38 -18.68 45.17
N ARG A 259 -20.88 -19.02 43.99
CA ARG A 259 -20.07 -19.26 42.79
C ARG A 259 -20.22 -18.14 41.77
N LEU A 260 -19.22 -17.99 40.88
CA LEU A 260 -19.24 -16.93 39.88
C LEU A 260 -20.46 -17.00 38.96
N LYS A 261 -20.86 -18.20 38.53
CA LYS A 261 -22.06 -18.41 37.69
C LYS A 261 -23.36 -17.91 38.31
N GLU A 262 -23.40 -17.72 39.62
CA GLU A 262 -24.59 -17.24 40.31
C GLU A 262 -24.72 -15.71 40.19
N VAL A 263 -23.61 -15.00 39.96
CA VAL A 263 -23.53 -13.53 39.91
C VAL A 263 -23.01 -12.98 38.57
N ALA A 264 -22.58 -13.83 37.64
CA ALA A 264 -22.17 -13.45 36.30
C ALA A 264 -22.47 -14.57 35.28
N ASP A 265 -22.79 -14.21 34.04
CA ASP A 265 -22.80 -15.17 32.93
C ASP A 265 -21.40 -15.33 32.38
N VAL A 266 -20.99 -16.58 32.13
CA VAL A 266 -19.63 -16.92 31.73
C VAL A 266 -19.67 -17.63 30.39
N GLU A 267 -19.06 -17.03 29.38
CA GLU A 267 -19.03 -17.58 28.02
C GLU A 267 -17.73 -17.27 27.29
N LEU A 268 -17.48 -17.98 26.20
CA LEU A 268 -16.40 -17.66 25.28
C LEU A 268 -16.98 -16.73 24.20
N GLY A 269 -16.54 -15.47 24.16
CA GLY A 269 -16.99 -14.47 23.20
C GLY A 269 -15.82 -13.68 22.61
N ASP A 270 -16.10 -12.55 21.95
CA ASP A 270 -15.06 -11.66 21.45
C ASP A 270 -14.48 -10.78 22.57
N GLU A 271 -13.17 -10.53 22.49
CA GLU A 271 -12.45 -9.62 23.39
C GLU A 271 -13.01 -8.19 23.34
N TYR A 272 -13.17 -7.68 22.11
CA TYR A 272 -13.78 -6.39 21.81
C TYR A 272 -14.86 -6.54 20.74
N TYR A 273 -15.94 -5.78 20.86
CA TYR A 273 -17.07 -5.77 19.92
C TYR A 273 -17.09 -4.47 19.10
N ASN A 274 -15.92 -3.99 18.71
CA ASN A 274 -15.72 -2.72 18.01
C ASN A 274 -15.71 -2.87 16.48
N TYR A 275 -15.63 -4.09 15.95
CA TYR A 275 -15.66 -4.35 14.51
C TYR A 275 -16.74 -5.37 14.14
N SER A 276 -17.39 -5.14 13.00
CA SER A 276 -18.24 -6.12 12.32
C SER A 276 -17.79 -6.23 10.88
N SER A 277 -17.53 -7.44 10.40
CA SER A 277 -16.99 -7.69 9.06
C SER A 277 -17.92 -8.62 8.28
N GLU A 278 -18.23 -8.25 7.05
CA GLU A 278 -19.12 -9.01 6.16
C GLU A 278 -18.58 -9.00 4.72
N VAL A 279 -18.97 -10.00 3.94
CA VAL A 279 -18.75 -10.05 2.49
C VAL A 279 -20.08 -10.39 1.83
N ASN A 280 -20.52 -9.53 0.90
CA ASN A 280 -21.80 -9.67 0.20
C ASN A 280 -22.98 -9.88 1.18
N GLY A 281 -22.93 -9.22 2.35
CA GLY A 281 -23.94 -9.32 3.41
C GLY A 281 -23.84 -10.57 4.32
N HIS A 282 -22.84 -11.44 4.13
CA HIS A 282 -22.62 -12.63 4.95
C HIS A 282 -21.48 -12.42 5.95
N PRO A 283 -21.52 -13.05 7.15
CA PRO A 283 -20.48 -12.93 8.16
C PRO A 283 -19.09 -13.30 7.63
N ALA A 284 -18.08 -12.48 7.92
CA ALA A 284 -16.73 -12.67 7.43
C ALA A 284 -15.66 -12.28 8.45
N ALA A 285 -14.49 -12.90 8.34
CA ALA A 285 -13.26 -12.48 8.99
C ALA A 285 -12.33 -11.86 7.94
N MET A 286 -12.16 -10.54 7.98
CA MET A 286 -11.38 -9.80 6.99
C MET A 286 -9.98 -9.46 7.51
N MET A 287 -8.95 -9.76 6.71
CA MET A 287 -7.55 -9.51 7.04
C MET A 287 -6.85 -8.72 5.95
N LEU A 288 -6.26 -7.60 6.35
CA LEU A 288 -5.41 -6.76 5.52
C LEU A 288 -3.94 -7.09 5.78
N ILE A 289 -3.18 -7.30 4.71
CA ILE A 289 -1.76 -7.64 4.76
C ILE A 289 -0.96 -6.51 4.15
N ASN A 290 -0.02 -5.96 4.93
CA ASN A 290 0.94 -4.98 4.45
C ASN A 290 2.32 -5.61 4.21
N GLN A 291 3.00 -5.07 3.21
CA GLN A 291 4.36 -5.42 2.85
C GLN A 291 5.32 -5.05 3.95
N LYS A 292 6.36 -5.86 4.14
CA LYS A 292 7.55 -5.47 4.89
C LYS A 292 8.43 -4.60 4.00
N ALA A 293 8.79 -3.40 4.44
CA ALA A 293 9.71 -2.52 3.73
C ALA A 293 10.95 -3.26 3.16
N GLY A 294 11.23 -3.06 1.87
CA GLY A 294 12.34 -3.67 1.13
C GLY A 294 12.17 -5.14 0.73
N SER A 295 11.04 -5.78 1.05
CA SER A 295 10.70 -7.11 0.50
C SER A 295 10.14 -7.00 -0.91
N ASN A 296 10.04 -8.10 -1.66
CA ASN A 296 9.41 -8.11 -2.99
C ASN A 296 7.90 -8.35 -2.84
N ALA A 297 7.08 -7.34 -3.17
CA ALA A 297 5.62 -7.41 -3.07
C ALA A 297 5.05 -8.59 -3.84
N SER A 298 5.49 -8.75 -5.10
CA SER A 298 4.92 -9.70 -6.03
C SER A 298 5.17 -11.15 -5.62
N SER A 299 6.40 -11.47 -5.18
CA SER A 299 6.71 -12.81 -4.67
C SER A 299 5.99 -13.09 -3.35
N THR A 300 5.88 -12.09 -2.48
CA THR A 300 5.18 -12.22 -1.19
C THR A 300 3.70 -12.53 -1.38
N ILE A 301 3.03 -11.83 -2.29
CA ILE A 301 1.62 -12.09 -2.63
C ILE A 301 1.46 -13.50 -3.18
N LYS A 302 2.38 -13.97 -4.03
CA LYS A 302 2.35 -15.35 -4.53
C LYS A 302 2.47 -16.37 -3.40
N GLU A 303 3.40 -16.16 -2.46
CA GLU A 303 3.53 -17.02 -1.27
C GLU A 303 2.27 -16.98 -0.39
N ILE A 304 1.59 -15.83 -0.28
CA ILE A 304 0.32 -15.70 0.43
C ILE A 304 -0.77 -16.54 -0.26
N HIS A 305 -0.93 -16.42 -1.58
CA HIS A 305 -1.86 -17.25 -2.37
C HIS A 305 -1.57 -18.74 -2.17
N GLU A 306 -0.32 -19.17 -2.26
CA GLU A 306 0.08 -20.58 -2.05
C GLU A 306 -0.33 -21.10 -0.65
N VAL A 307 -0.21 -20.26 0.39
CA VAL A 307 -0.65 -20.61 1.75
C VAL A 307 -2.17 -20.66 1.87
N LEU A 308 -2.88 -19.72 1.26
CA LEU A 308 -4.35 -19.70 1.27
C LEU A 308 -4.95 -20.88 0.49
N ASP A 309 -4.36 -21.24 -0.65
CA ASP A 309 -4.75 -22.40 -1.47
C ASP A 309 -4.53 -23.72 -0.73
N ASP A 310 -3.43 -23.86 0.02
CA ASP A 310 -3.18 -25.03 0.87
C ASP A 310 -4.21 -25.12 2.00
N LEU A 311 -4.46 -24.00 2.69
CA LEU A 311 -5.43 -23.92 3.78
C LEU A 311 -6.87 -24.13 3.32
N SER A 312 -7.20 -23.76 2.08
CA SER A 312 -8.53 -23.94 1.48
C SER A 312 -8.98 -25.40 1.47
N ARG A 313 -8.03 -26.35 1.46
CA ARG A 313 -8.34 -27.79 1.44
C ARG A 313 -8.86 -28.33 2.77
N ASP A 314 -8.49 -27.68 3.88
CA ASP A 314 -8.82 -28.10 5.25
C ASP A 314 -9.87 -27.18 5.89
N LEU A 315 -10.52 -26.32 5.10
CA LEU A 315 -11.55 -25.42 5.60
C LEU A 315 -12.79 -26.18 6.11
N PRO A 316 -13.44 -25.68 7.18
CA PRO A 316 -14.77 -26.16 7.57
C PRO A 316 -15.77 -26.04 6.42
N GLU A 317 -16.62 -27.05 6.25
CA GLU A 317 -17.70 -27.01 5.25
C GLU A 317 -18.60 -25.79 5.47
N GLY A 318 -18.80 -24.97 4.43
CA GLY A 318 -19.57 -23.73 4.50
C GLY A 318 -18.72 -22.47 4.72
N THR A 319 -17.40 -22.56 4.53
CA THR A 319 -16.49 -21.41 4.53
C THR A 319 -15.65 -21.34 3.25
N GLU A 320 -15.34 -20.12 2.80
CA GLU A 320 -14.54 -19.88 1.59
C GLU A 320 -13.61 -18.67 1.79
N PHE A 321 -12.40 -18.74 1.21
CA PHE A 321 -11.52 -17.58 1.10
C PHE A 321 -11.82 -16.79 -0.16
N VAL A 322 -11.97 -15.48 -0.01
CA VAL A 322 -12.08 -14.53 -1.13
C VAL A 322 -11.06 -13.42 -0.99
N VAL A 323 -10.51 -12.99 -2.12
CA VAL A 323 -9.52 -11.91 -2.18
C VAL A 323 -10.21 -10.64 -2.64
N LEU A 324 -10.27 -9.64 -1.76
CA LEU A 324 -10.96 -8.36 -2.01
C LEU A 324 -10.05 -7.38 -2.73
N THR A 325 -8.78 -7.32 -2.37
CA THR A 325 -7.77 -6.51 -3.03
C THR A 325 -6.51 -7.33 -3.25
N ASP A 326 -5.90 -7.18 -4.42
CA ASP A 326 -4.64 -7.83 -4.78
C ASP A 326 -3.86 -6.92 -5.74
N THR A 327 -2.76 -6.37 -5.24
CA THR A 327 -1.92 -5.46 -6.04
C THR A 327 -1.21 -6.17 -7.20
N ASN A 328 -1.02 -7.50 -7.15
CA ASN A 328 -0.44 -8.25 -8.27
C ASN A 328 -1.36 -8.29 -9.49
N LYS A 329 -2.69 -8.26 -9.33
CA LYS A 329 -3.62 -8.27 -10.48
C LYS A 329 -3.35 -7.08 -11.40
N PHE A 330 -3.34 -5.87 -10.84
CA PHE A 330 -3.04 -4.65 -11.57
C PHE A 330 -1.58 -4.61 -12.07
N LEU A 331 -0.62 -5.03 -11.24
CA LEU A 331 0.79 -5.08 -11.61
C LEU A 331 1.04 -5.96 -12.84
N TYR A 332 0.51 -7.19 -12.86
CA TYR A 332 0.68 -8.10 -13.98
C TYR A 332 -0.08 -7.66 -15.23
N ALA A 333 -1.29 -7.13 -15.09
CA ALA A 333 -2.03 -6.55 -16.20
C ALA A 333 -1.25 -5.38 -16.86
N SER A 334 -0.65 -4.52 -16.02
CA SER A 334 0.17 -3.39 -16.46
C SER A 334 1.47 -3.85 -17.11
N ILE A 335 2.21 -4.77 -16.49
CA ILE A 335 3.44 -5.34 -17.07
C ILE A 335 3.14 -6.03 -18.39
N HIS A 336 2.06 -6.82 -18.48
CA HIS A 336 1.67 -7.49 -19.71
C HIS A 336 1.38 -6.47 -20.83
N SER A 337 0.65 -5.40 -20.51
CA SER A 337 0.35 -4.32 -21.45
C SER A 337 1.61 -3.58 -21.90
N VAL A 338 2.54 -3.30 -20.99
CA VAL A 338 3.82 -2.65 -21.32
C VAL A 338 4.72 -3.58 -22.14
N LEU A 339 4.80 -4.87 -21.82
CA LEU A 339 5.54 -5.86 -22.62
C LEU A 339 4.97 -6.02 -24.03
N ARG A 340 3.64 -6.05 -24.15
CA ARG A 340 2.97 -6.05 -25.44
C ARG A 340 3.33 -4.79 -26.23
N THR A 341 3.25 -3.62 -25.60
CA THR A 341 3.63 -2.34 -26.20
C THR A 341 5.11 -2.31 -26.60
N LEU A 342 6.00 -2.86 -25.77
CA LEU A 342 7.43 -3.00 -26.04
C LEU A 342 7.67 -3.85 -27.30
N LEU A 343 7.00 -5.00 -27.41
CA LEU A 343 7.11 -5.88 -28.58
C LEU A 343 6.52 -5.24 -29.84
N GLU A 344 5.37 -4.57 -29.73
CA GLU A 344 4.75 -3.82 -30.83
C GLU A 344 5.64 -2.66 -31.29
N ALA A 345 6.24 -1.90 -30.37
CA ALA A 345 7.17 -0.83 -30.67
C ALA A 345 8.44 -1.34 -31.37
N ILE A 346 9.05 -2.43 -30.85
CA ILE A 346 10.21 -3.08 -31.50
C ILE A 346 9.84 -3.54 -32.91
N LEU A 347 8.69 -4.19 -33.09
CA LEU A 347 8.23 -4.64 -34.39
C LEU A 347 8.02 -3.46 -35.36
N LEU A 348 7.38 -2.38 -34.90
CA LEU A 348 7.17 -1.17 -35.69
C LEU A 348 8.50 -0.54 -36.10
N VAL A 349 9.48 -0.46 -35.19
CA VAL A 349 10.81 0.05 -35.52
C VAL A 349 11.51 -0.84 -36.55
N ILE A 350 11.48 -2.17 -36.38
CA ILE A 350 12.05 -3.11 -37.37
C ILE A 350 11.40 -2.91 -38.74
N VAL A 351 10.07 -2.75 -38.79
CA VAL A 351 9.34 -2.50 -40.03
C VAL A 351 9.75 -1.16 -40.66
N VAL A 352 9.86 -0.09 -39.88
CA VAL A 352 10.29 1.23 -40.38
C VAL A 352 11.73 1.16 -40.91
N VAL A 353 12.66 0.59 -40.15
CA VAL A 353 14.05 0.40 -40.57
C VAL A 353 14.13 -0.46 -41.84
N TYR A 354 13.33 -1.52 -41.93
CA TYR A 354 13.24 -2.34 -43.14
C TYR A 354 12.71 -1.56 -44.35
N VAL A 355 11.74 -0.66 -44.17
CA VAL A 355 11.22 0.17 -45.27
C VAL A 355 12.28 1.16 -45.78
N PHE A 356 13.14 1.69 -44.91
CA PHE A 356 14.22 2.60 -45.29
C PHE A 356 15.43 1.87 -45.89
N LEU A 357 15.94 0.82 -45.23
CA LEU A 357 17.14 0.10 -45.65
C LEU A 357 16.85 -0.97 -46.72
N GLN A 358 15.63 -1.51 -46.75
CA GLN A 358 15.10 -2.45 -47.73
C GLN A 358 15.93 -3.73 -47.93
N ASP A 359 16.77 -4.03 -46.95
CA ASP A 359 17.59 -5.24 -46.87
C ASP A 359 17.48 -5.84 -45.48
N ILE A 360 17.21 -7.15 -45.44
CA ILE A 360 16.98 -7.89 -44.20
C ILE A 360 18.27 -7.91 -43.36
N LYS A 361 19.45 -7.98 -43.99
CA LYS A 361 20.71 -8.05 -43.26
C LYS A 361 21.07 -6.70 -42.66
N SER A 362 20.86 -5.61 -43.39
CA SER A 362 21.02 -4.25 -42.86
C SER A 362 20.06 -3.97 -41.70
N THR A 363 18.82 -4.46 -41.78
CA THR A 363 17.80 -4.30 -40.72
C THR A 363 18.10 -5.12 -39.47
N LEU A 364 18.76 -6.28 -39.62
CA LEU A 364 19.13 -7.14 -38.50
C LEU A 364 20.13 -6.45 -37.55
N ILE A 365 20.97 -5.54 -38.06
CA ILE A 365 22.01 -4.88 -37.26
C ILE A 365 21.39 -3.97 -36.18
N PRO A 366 20.50 -3.00 -36.50
CA PRO A 366 19.79 -2.24 -35.47
C PRO A 366 18.90 -3.11 -34.59
N THR A 367 18.30 -4.16 -35.16
CA THR A 367 17.46 -5.11 -34.40
C THR A 367 18.24 -5.78 -33.28
N ILE A 368 19.43 -6.31 -33.56
CA ILE A 368 20.29 -6.93 -32.53
C ILE A 368 20.72 -5.88 -31.51
N SER A 369 21.08 -4.67 -31.95
CA SER A 369 21.47 -3.57 -31.05
C SER A 369 20.38 -3.22 -30.03
N ILE A 370 19.10 -3.19 -30.45
CA ILE A 370 17.95 -2.99 -29.55
C ILE A 370 17.96 -4.01 -28.41
N PHE A 371 18.00 -5.29 -28.76
CA PHE A 371 17.92 -6.36 -27.76
C PHE A 371 19.12 -6.33 -26.80
N VAL A 372 20.33 -6.10 -27.31
CA VAL A 372 21.53 -6.03 -26.47
C VAL A 372 21.43 -4.87 -25.48
N SER A 373 20.99 -3.70 -25.92
CA SER A 373 20.89 -2.50 -25.06
C SER A 373 19.77 -2.61 -24.02
N ILE A 374 18.59 -3.06 -24.42
CA ILE A 374 17.45 -3.21 -23.49
C ILE A 374 17.75 -4.30 -22.44
N ILE A 375 18.16 -5.49 -22.88
CA ILE A 375 18.46 -6.58 -21.95
C ILE A 375 19.65 -6.21 -21.06
N GLY A 376 20.69 -5.60 -21.64
CA GLY A 376 21.85 -5.14 -20.90
C GLY A 376 21.54 -4.11 -19.81
N THR A 377 20.48 -3.32 -19.98
CA THR A 377 20.08 -2.30 -18.99
C THR A 377 19.70 -2.95 -17.66
N PHE A 378 19.08 -4.13 -17.67
CA PHE A 378 18.76 -4.87 -16.44
C PHE A 378 20.00 -5.23 -15.61
N ALA A 379 21.16 -5.46 -16.24
CA ALA A 379 22.40 -5.74 -15.52
C ALA A 379 22.84 -4.57 -14.63
N VAL A 380 22.74 -3.36 -15.18
CA VAL A 380 23.11 -2.14 -14.45
C VAL A 380 22.03 -1.76 -13.44
N MET A 381 20.75 -1.94 -13.78
CA MET A 381 19.65 -1.77 -12.82
C MET A 381 19.86 -2.64 -11.58
N SER A 382 20.26 -3.91 -11.76
CA SER A 382 20.57 -4.82 -10.66
C SER A 382 21.78 -4.38 -9.84
N MET A 383 22.80 -3.77 -10.47
CA MET A 383 23.98 -3.25 -9.75
C MET A 383 23.63 -2.03 -8.88
N ILE A 384 22.70 -1.19 -9.34
CA ILE A 384 22.25 0.02 -8.64
C ILE A 384 21.16 -0.29 -7.61
N GLY A 385 20.53 -1.47 -7.69
CA GLY A 385 19.47 -1.90 -6.78
C GLY A 385 18.09 -1.39 -7.16
N PHE A 386 17.83 -1.16 -8.44
CA PHE A 386 16.50 -0.82 -8.94
C PHE A 386 15.61 -2.07 -9.04
N SER A 387 14.29 -1.86 -9.09
CA SER A 387 13.29 -2.89 -9.39
C SER A 387 12.80 -2.78 -10.84
N ILE A 388 12.22 -3.87 -11.34
CA ILE A 388 11.39 -3.84 -12.55
C ILE A 388 10.04 -3.28 -12.14
N ASN A 389 9.71 -2.10 -12.63
CA ASN A 389 8.47 -1.40 -12.32
C ASN A 389 7.99 -0.60 -13.54
N LEU A 390 6.84 0.04 -13.42
CA LEU A 390 6.23 0.76 -14.55
C LEU A 390 7.14 1.89 -15.08
N LEU A 391 7.86 2.59 -14.20
CA LEU A 391 8.75 3.69 -14.58
C LEU A 391 9.97 3.19 -15.37
N THR A 392 10.61 2.13 -14.87
CA THR A 392 11.79 1.55 -15.54
C THR A 392 11.41 0.90 -16.86
N LEU A 393 10.25 0.22 -16.93
CA LEU A 393 9.74 -0.32 -18.19
C LEU A 393 9.35 0.78 -19.19
N PHE A 394 8.69 1.86 -18.78
CA PHE A 394 8.41 2.99 -19.66
C PHE A 394 9.68 3.68 -20.17
N ALA A 395 10.70 3.82 -19.32
CA ALA A 395 12.01 4.30 -19.73
C ALA A 395 12.62 3.40 -20.83
N LEU A 396 12.51 2.08 -20.69
CA LEU A 396 12.98 1.12 -21.72
C LEU A 396 12.18 1.21 -23.02
N VAL A 397 10.86 1.40 -22.96
CA VAL A 397 10.02 1.60 -24.15
C VAL A 397 10.44 2.88 -24.88
N LEU A 398 10.59 4.00 -24.17
CA LEU A 398 11.06 5.25 -24.76
C LEU A 398 12.48 5.11 -25.32
N ALA A 399 13.32 4.32 -24.64
CA ALA A 399 14.71 4.11 -25.04
C ALA A 399 14.85 3.44 -26.39
N ILE A 400 13.87 2.64 -26.84
CA ILE A 400 13.91 1.99 -28.16
C ILE A 400 14.22 3.03 -29.26
N GLY A 401 13.54 4.17 -29.25
CA GLY A 401 13.72 5.21 -30.27
C GLY A 401 15.15 5.75 -30.30
N THR A 402 15.72 6.05 -29.14
CA THR A 402 17.08 6.61 -29.02
C THR A 402 18.18 5.57 -29.24
N VAL A 403 17.98 4.34 -28.77
CA VAL A 403 18.96 3.23 -28.91
C VAL A 403 19.11 2.82 -30.37
N VAL A 404 18.01 2.88 -31.12
CA VAL A 404 18.00 2.49 -32.52
C VAL A 404 18.72 3.51 -33.38
N ASP A 405 18.63 4.80 -33.03
CA ASP A 405 19.24 5.90 -33.78
C ASP A 405 20.74 5.67 -33.99
N ASP A 406 21.49 5.34 -32.92
CA ASP A 406 22.94 5.08 -33.03
C ASP A 406 23.26 3.96 -34.03
N ALA A 407 22.50 2.87 -33.99
CA ALA A 407 22.72 1.74 -34.89
C ALA A 407 22.28 2.03 -36.33
N ILE A 408 21.19 2.79 -36.53
CA ILE A 408 20.77 3.25 -37.86
C ILE A 408 21.84 4.16 -38.45
N VAL A 409 22.33 5.15 -37.71
CA VAL A 409 23.36 6.10 -38.18
C VAL A 409 24.61 5.36 -38.64
N VAL A 410 25.05 4.33 -37.89
CA VAL A 410 26.18 3.50 -38.31
C VAL A 410 25.87 2.74 -39.61
N VAL A 411 24.72 2.07 -39.70
CA VAL A 411 24.36 1.28 -40.88
C VAL A 411 24.16 2.15 -42.12
N GLU A 412 23.50 3.30 -41.97
CA GLU A 412 23.30 4.29 -43.02
C GLU A 412 24.63 4.88 -43.49
N ALA A 413 25.54 5.23 -42.58
CA ALA A 413 26.85 5.75 -42.94
C ALA A 413 27.68 4.73 -43.73
N VAL A 414 27.63 3.45 -43.35
CA VAL A 414 28.29 2.38 -44.12
C VAL A 414 27.62 2.18 -45.48
N GLN A 415 26.28 2.27 -45.54
CA GLN A 415 25.53 2.18 -46.80
C GLN A 415 25.88 3.32 -47.76
N ALA A 416 26.00 4.54 -47.26
CA ALA A 416 26.43 5.70 -48.03
C ALA A 416 27.84 5.52 -48.63
N LYS A 417 28.76 4.84 -47.91
CA LYS A 417 30.08 4.49 -48.47
C LYS A 417 30.01 3.46 -49.60
N PHE A 418 29.06 2.53 -49.58
CA PHE A 418 28.82 1.66 -50.73
C PHE A 418 28.30 2.45 -51.94
N ASP A 419 27.46 3.46 -51.73
CA ASP A 419 26.96 4.33 -52.80
C ASP A 419 28.06 5.25 -53.38
N GLU A 420 29.07 5.59 -52.58
CA GLU A 420 30.30 6.29 -53.02
C GLU A 420 31.27 5.39 -53.82
N GLY A 421 31.02 4.07 -53.89
CA GLY A 421 31.76 3.14 -54.74
C GLY A 421 32.69 2.15 -54.01
N TYR A 422 32.66 2.09 -52.67
CA TYR A 422 33.43 1.09 -51.92
C TYR A 422 32.92 -0.33 -52.22
N GLN A 423 33.83 -1.30 -52.37
CA GLN A 423 33.48 -2.71 -52.64
C GLN A 423 33.72 -3.64 -51.43
N SER A 424 34.60 -3.25 -50.52
CA SER A 424 34.91 -4.01 -49.29
C SER A 424 34.11 -3.47 -48.11
N ALA A 425 33.30 -4.33 -47.49
CA ALA A 425 32.49 -3.97 -46.31
C ALA A 425 33.36 -3.55 -45.12
N VAL A 426 34.55 -4.13 -44.96
CA VAL A 426 35.50 -3.77 -43.90
C VAL A 426 36.03 -2.35 -44.10
N LEU A 427 36.40 -1.99 -45.34
CA LEU A 427 36.92 -0.65 -45.65
C LEU A 427 35.82 0.40 -45.59
N ALA A 428 34.62 0.08 -46.06
CA ALA A 428 33.45 0.94 -45.96
C ALA A 428 33.09 1.22 -44.49
N ALA A 429 33.11 0.20 -43.63
CA ALA A 429 32.88 0.34 -42.19
C ALA A 429 33.96 1.17 -41.48
N ASP A 430 35.24 0.94 -41.77
CA ASP A 430 36.34 1.73 -41.17
C ASP A 430 36.27 3.21 -41.57
N ASP A 431 35.95 3.51 -42.83
CA ASP A 431 35.86 4.88 -43.31
C ASP A 431 34.58 5.60 -42.83
N ALA A 432 33.43 4.92 -42.86
CA ALA A 432 32.18 5.44 -42.32
C ALA A 432 32.32 5.80 -40.83
N MET A 433 32.90 4.91 -40.02
CA MET A 433 33.06 5.13 -38.59
C MET A 433 33.95 6.34 -38.28
N LYS A 434 34.95 6.67 -39.10
CA LYS A 434 35.76 7.90 -38.92
C LYS A 434 34.92 9.17 -39.11
N GLY A 435 33.91 9.13 -39.97
CA GLY A 435 33.01 10.24 -40.23
C GLY A 435 31.95 10.44 -39.16
N VAL A 436 31.39 9.35 -38.61
CA VAL A 436 30.23 9.43 -37.69
C VAL A 436 30.58 9.25 -36.21
N SER A 437 31.74 8.70 -35.85
CA SER A 437 32.04 8.35 -34.45
C SER A 437 31.96 9.53 -33.49
N SER A 438 32.43 10.71 -33.92
CA SER A 438 32.38 11.92 -33.09
C SER A 438 30.94 12.41 -32.90
N ALA A 439 30.10 12.30 -33.93
CA ALA A 439 28.70 12.72 -33.89
C ALA A 439 27.89 11.80 -32.97
N ILE A 440 28.07 10.48 -33.08
CA ILE A 440 27.44 9.49 -32.19
C ILE A 440 27.85 9.78 -30.74
N LEU A 441 29.16 9.86 -30.44
CA LEU A 441 29.60 10.11 -29.06
C LEU A 441 29.05 11.42 -28.48
N THR A 442 29.03 12.49 -29.28
CA THR A 442 28.55 13.80 -28.84
C THR A 442 27.06 13.78 -28.58
N SER A 443 26.27 13.18 -29.48
CA SER A 443 24.81 13.06 -29.32
C SER A 443 24.46 12.19 -28.11
N THR A 444 25.11 11.03 -27.91
CA THR A 444 24.94 10.19 -26.72
C THR A 444 25.22 10.97 -25.43
N ILE A 445 26.35 11.69 -25.35
CA ILE A 445 26.69 12.47 -24.14
C ILE A 445 25.66 13.57 -23.89
N ILE A 446 25.19 14.26 -24.94
CA ILE A 446 24.14 15.28 -24.81
C ILE A 446 22.85 14.65 -24.28
N PHE A 447 22.44 13.50 -24.82
CA PHE A 447 21.28 12.77 -24.32
C PHE A 447 21.43 12.39 -22.84
N MET A 448 22.56 11.81 -22.44
CA MET A 448 22.83 11.49 -21.04
C MET A 448 22.86 12.75 -20.15
N ALA A 449 23.39 13.87 -20.65
CA ALA A 449 23.45 15.14 -19.94
C ALA A 449 22.07 15.77 -19.71
N VAL A 450 21.06 15.46 -20.53
CA VAL A 450 19.68 15.90 -20.30
C VAL A 450 19.03 15.12 -19.15
N PHE A 451 19.32 13.83 -19.01
CA PHE A 451 18.71 12.98 -17.97
C PHE A 451 19.44 12.99 -16.63
N PHE A 452 20.74 13.35 -16.60
CA PHE A 452 21.50 13.39 -15.35
C PHE A 452 20.96 14.41 -14.34
N PRO A 453 20.61 15.67 -14.70
CA PRO A 453 19.99 16.62 -13.78
C PRO A 453 18.62 16.16 -13.27
N VAL A 454 17.84 15.52 -14.15
CA VAL A 454 16.52 14.96 -13.82
C VAL A 454 16.66 13.89 -12.73
N ALA A 455 17.71 13.07 -12.79
CA ALA A 455 17.98 12.07 -11.77
C ALA A 455 18.47 12.63 -10.41
N MET A 456 18.91 13.89 -10.37
CA MET A 456 19.37 14.58 -9.15
C MET A 456 18.29 15.45 -8.50
N MET A 457 17.06 15.42 -9.00
CA MET A 457 15.94 16.10 -8.36
C MET A 457 15.70 15.53 -6.97
N GLY A 458 15.45 16.41 -5.99
CA GLY A 458 15.18 16.01 -4.61
C GLY A 458 13.70 15.73 -4.35
N GLY A 459 13.41 15.13 -3.20
CA GLY A 459 12.06 14.84 -2.74
C GLY A 459 11.40 13.68 -3.49
N THR A 460 10.09 13.60 -3.34
CA THR A 460 9.25 12.47 -3.79
C THR A 460 9.25 12.34 -5.31
N SER A 461 9.01 13.45 -6.03
CA SER A 461 9.11 13.52 -7.48
C SER A 461 10.54 13.20 -7.96
N GLY A 462 11.55 13.59 -7.18
CA GLY A 462 12.94 13.26 -7.46
C GLY A 462 13.17 11.76 -7.59
N ALA A 463 12.69 10.98 -6.62
CA ALA A 463 12.82 9.54 -6.62
C ALA A 463 12.20 8.86 -7.86
N PHE A 464 11.05 9.37 -8.35
CA PHE A 464 10.45 8.93 -9.62
C PHE A 464 11.37 9.17 -10.81
N TYR A 465 11.85 10.40 -10.92
CA TYR A 465 12.68 10.84 -12.04
C TYR A 465 14.08 10.23 -12.02
N THR A 466 14.62 9.88 -10.85
CA THR A 466 15.88 9.14 -10.71
C THR A 466 15.81 7.78 -11.39
N GLN A 467 14.75 6.99 -11.16
CA GLN A 467 14.64 5.68 -11.78
C GLN A 467 14.45 5.76 -13.29
N PHE A 468 13.59 6.66 -13.75
CA PHE A 468 13.37 6.90 -15.18
C PHE A 468 14.65 7.39 -15.88
N GLY A 469 15.28 8.43 -15.34
CA GLY A 469 16.44 9.10 -15.94
C GLY A 469 17.68 8.21 -15.98
N ILE A 470 17.99 7.48 -14.90
CA ILE A 470 19.15 6.57 -14.86
C ILE A 470 18.93 5.38 -15.81
N THR A 471 17.73 4.77 -15.82
CA THR A 471 17.43 3.65 -16.72
C THR A 471 17.59 4.08 -18.19
N MET A 472 17.09 5.26 -18.54
CA MET A 472 17.20 5.85 -19.87
C MET A 472 18.68 6.14 -20.24
N ALA A 473 19.43 6.79 -19.36
CA ALA A 473 20.83 7.12 -19.58
C ALA A 473 21.70 5.85 -19.74
N VAL A 474 21.44 4.80 -18.97
CA VAL A 474 22.13 3.51 -19.07
C VAL A 474 21.80 2.82 -20.40
N ALA A 475 20.53 2.77 -20.81
CA ALA A 475 20.15 2.15 -22.08
C ALA A 475 20.85 2.81 -23.28
N VAL A 476 20.92 4.16 -23.28
CA VAL A 476 21.63 4.94 -24.31
C VAL A 476 23.14 4.75 -24.20
N GLY A 477 23.69 4.65 -22.99
CA GLY A 477 25.10 4.34 -22.77
C GLY A 477 25.50 2.98 -23.36
N ILE A 478 24.69 1.93 -23.13
CA ILE A 478 24.92 0.59 -23.69
C ILE A 478 24.75 0.61 -25.21
N SER A 479 23.78 1.38 -25.73
CA SER A 479 23.62 1.62 -27.18
C SER A 479 24.88 2.18 -27.81
N ALA A 480 25.47 3.22 -27.22
CA ALA A 480 26.71 3.79 -27.71
C ALA A 480 27.86 2.77 -27.70
N VAL A 481 27.98 1.96 -26.65
CA VAL A 481 28.95 0.86 -26.62
C VAL A 481 28.73 -0.10 -27.80
N ASN A 482 27.48 -0.48 -28.09
CA ASN A 482 27.14 -1.33 -29.24
C ASN A 482 27.45 -0.65 -30.57
N ALA A 483 27.18 0.65 -30.71
CA ALA A 483 27.44 1.43 -31.92
C ALA A 483 28.95 1.56 -32.23
N PHE A 484 29.81 1.54 -31.21
CA PHE A 484 31.26 1.54 -31.38
C PHE A 484 31.89 0.15 -31.51
N THR A 485 31.17 -0.92 -31.17
CA THR A 485 31.72 -2.28 -31.11
C THR A 485 31.00 -3.24 -32.05
N LEU A 486 29.77 -3.61 -31.72
CA LEU A 486 28.98 -4.62 -32.43
C LEU A 486 28.50 -4.13 -33.80
N SER A 487 27.92 -2.92 -33.89
CA SER A 487 27.31 -2.44 -35.13
C SER A 487 28.31 -2.37 -36.29
N PRO A 488 29.53 -1.79 -36.15
CA PRO A 488 30.52 -1.74 -37.23
C PRO A 488 31.05 -3.13 -37.61
N ALA A 489 31.19 -4.03 -36.63
CA ALA A 489 31.63 -5.40 -36.86
C ALA A 489 30.57 -6.22 -37.63
N LEU A 490 29.29 -6.06 -37.27
CA LEU A 490 28.17 -6.67 -37.99
C LEU A 490 28.01 -6.06 -39.39
N CYS A 491 28.22 -4.75 -39.55
CA CYS A 491 28.27 -4.10 -40.86
C CYS A 491 29.34 -4.74 -41.75
N ALA A 492 30.56 -4.91 -41.23
CA ALA A 492 31.66 -5.51 -41.97
C ALA A 492 31.45 -7.01 -42.32
N LEU A 493 30.66 -7.74 -41.53
CA LEU A 493 30.35 -9.15 -41.75
C LEU A 493 29.12 -9.39 -42.65
N LEU A 494 28.07 -8.58 -42.49
CA LEU A 494 26.73 -8.85 -43.03
C LEU A 494 26.38 -7.99 -44.24
N LEU A 495 26.86 -6.73 -44.29
CA LEU A 495 26.55 -5.82 -45.39
C LEU A 495 27.31 -6.23 -46.66
N LYS A 496 26.64 -6.03 -47.80
CA LYS A 496 27.22 -6.26 -49.12
C LYS A 496 26.96 -5.05 -50.01
N PRO A 497 27.88 -4.72 -50.94
CA PRO A 497 27.63 -3.71 -51.94
C PRO A 497 26.34 -4.01 -52.72
N TYR A 498 25.56 -2.97 -53.02
CA TYR A 498 24.29 -3.10 -53.74
C TYR A 498 24.47 -3.45 -55.23
N ILE A 499 25.67 -3.22 -55.76
CA ILE A 499 26.06 -3.42 -57.15
C ILE A 499 27.04 -4.60 -57.17
N ASP A 500 26.69 -5.70 -57.85
CA ASP A 500 27.64 -6.80 -58.11
C ASP A 500 28.82 -6.28 -58.96
N GLU A 501 29.99 -6.94 -58.94
CA GLU A 501 31.21 -6.57 -59.71
C GLU A 501 31.00 -6.35 -61.22
N GLN A 502 29.82 -6.69 -61.74
CA GLN A 502 29.39 -6.58 -63.14
C GLN A 502 28.34 -5.48 -63.40
N GLY A 503 27.99 -4.64 -62.42
CA GLY A 503 27.07 -3.51 -62.60
C GLY A 503 25.57 -3.86 -62.63
N ASN A 504 25.20 -5.10 -62.31
CA ASN A 504 23.81 -5.56 -62.39
C ASN A 504 23.07 -5.40 -61.06
N THR A 505 21.89 -4.78 -61.09
CA THR A 505 20.94 -4.78 -59.97
C THR A 505 20.07 -6.03 -60.02
N LYS A 506 19.94 -6.76 -58.90
CA LYS A 506 19.07 -7.95 -58.85
C LYS A 506 17.62 -7.55 -59.11
N ASN A 507 17.05 -8.03 -60.22
CA ASN A 507 15.75 -7.58 -60.75
C ASN A 507 14.54 -8.26 -60.07
N ASN A 508 14.45 -8.17 -58.73
CA ASN A 508 13.37 -8.77 -57.92
C ASN A 508 12.28 -7.74 -57.52
N PHE A 509 11.16 -8.22 -56.96
CA PHE A 509 10.08 -7.37 -56.43
C PHE A 509 10.59 -6.27 -55.49
N ALA A 510 11.55 -6.60 -54.60
CA ALA A 510 12.22 -5.66 -53.71
C ALA A 510 12.96 -4.54 -54.46
N ALA A 511 13.55 -4.81 -55.62
CA ALA A 511 14.23 -3.81 -56.44
C ALA A 511 13.25 -2.86 -57.15
N ARG A 512 12.04 -3.35 -57.51
CA ARG A 512 10.97 -2.52 -58.07
C ARG A 512 10.36 -1.60 -57.03
N PHE A 513 10.08 -2.12 -55.83
CA PHE A 513 9.62 -1.32 -54.68
C PHE A 513 10.65 -0.26 -54.31
N ARG A 514 11.95 -0.64 -54.24
CA ARG A 514 13.06 0.29 -53.99
C ARG A 514 13.10 1.45 -54.96
N LYS A 515 13.03 1.16 -56.26
CA LYS A 515 13.07 2.18 -57.30
C LYS A 515 11.88 3.15 -57.19
N ALA A 516 10.69 2.64 -56.84
CA ALA A 516 9.50 3.46 -56.63
C ALA A 516 9.62 4.33 -55.36
N PHE A 517 10.01 3.74 -54.22
CA PHE A 517 10.20 4.46 -52.97
C PHE A 517 11.27 5.54 -53.08
N ASN A 518 12.45 5.21 -53.62
CA ASN A 518 13.54 6.16 -53.78
C ASN A 518 13.16 7.31 -54.72
N ALA A 519 12.43 7.05 -55.82
CA ALA A 519 11.96 8.11 -56.70
C ALA A 519 11.01 9.10 -55.99
N VAL A 520 10.14 8.58 -55.11
CA VAL A 520 9.24 9.39 -54.27
C VAL A 520 10.04 10.16 -53.22
N PHE A 521 10.94 9.49 -52.52
CA PHE A 521 11.81 10.08 -51.50
C PHE A 521 12.69 11.19 -52.07
N ASP A 522 13.34 10.99 -53.21
CA ASP A 522 14.16 12.01 -53.88
C ASP A 522 13.34 13.22 -54.33
N SER A 523 12.10 12.99 -54.76
CA SER A 523 11.17 14.08 -55.09
C SER A 523 10.78 14.88 -53.84
N LEU A 524 10.48 14.20 -52.73
CA LEU A 524 10.20 14.81 -51.43
C LEU A 524 11.39 15.57 -50.89
N SER A 525 12.59 14.98 -50.89
CA SER A 525 13.84 15.60 -50.46
C SER A 525 14.13 16.87 -51.25
N ARG A 526 14.02 16.85 -52.59
CA ARG A 526 14.17 18.06 -53.43
C ARG A 526 13.10 19.13 -53.16
N ARG A 527 11.89 18.76 -52.73
CA ARG A 527 10.86 19.73 -52.30
C ARG A 527 11.18 20.31 -50.93
N TYR A 528 11.61 19.47 -49.99
CA TYR A 528 12.06 19.88 -48.66
C TYR A 528 13.23 20.86 -48.75
N VAL A 529 14.28 20.54 -49.50
CA VAL A 529 15.44 21.44 -49.73
C VAL A 529 15.00 22.78 -50.32
N ARG A 530 14.08 22.79 -51.29
CA ARG A 530 13.53 24.04 -51.84
C ARG A 530 12.76 24.85 -50.79
N GLY A 531 11.99 24.19 -49.92
CA GLY A 531 11.27 24.83 -48.82
C GLY A 531 12.22 25.45 -47.79
N VAL A 532 13.24 24.70 -47.35
CA VAL A 532 14.27 25.19 -46.44
C VAL A 532 15.01 26.38 -47.05
N MET A 533 15.43 26.27 -48.31
CA MET A 533 16.08 27.37 -49.02
C MET A 533 15.17 28.61 -49.09
N PHE A 534 13.88 28.45 -49.34
CA PHE A 534 12.92 29.56 -49.35
C PHE A 534 12.84 30.29 -47.99
N ILE A 535 12.84 29.54 -46.89
CA ILE A 535 12.82 30.10 -45.53
C ILE A 535 14.14 30.80 -45.20
N ILE A 536 15.28 30.18 -45.53
CA ILE A 536 16.62 30.75 -45.29
C ILE A 536 16.79 32.10 -46.00
N HIS A 537 16.31 32.23 -47.24
CA HIS A 537 16.38 33.49 -47.99
C HIS A 537 15.46 34.59 -47.41
N ARG A 538 14.48 34.24 -46.58
CA ARG A 538 13.52 35.16 -45.97
C ARG A 538 13.64 35.15 -44.45
N ARG A 539 14.70 35.76 -43.94
CA ARG A 539 15.04 35.81 -42.50
C ARG A 539 13.87 36.24 -41.59
N TRP A 540 12.98 37.11 -42.05
CA TRP A 540 11.81 37.52 -41.27
C TRP A 540 10.81 36.37 -41.02
N LEU A 541 10.64 35.45 -41.98
CA LEU A 541 9.82 34.24 -41.80
C LEU A 541 10.43 33.33 -40.74
N LEU A 542 11.75 33.14 -40.77
CA LEU A 542 12.46 32.33 -39.79
C LEU A 542 12.27 32.86 -38.36
N TRP A 543 12.50 34.17 -38.14
CA TRP A 543 12.27 34.78 -36.82
C TRP A 543 10.79 34.78 -36.42
N SER A 544 9.88 34.94 -37.37
CA SER A 544 8.43 34.87 -37.09
C SER A 544 8.03 33.46 -36.66
N ILE A 545 8.51 32.43 -37.33
CA ILE A 545 8.23 31.03 -36.97
C ILE A 545 8.80 30.70 -35.59
N ILE A 546 10.01 31.15 -35.28
CA ILE A 546 10.61 30.98 -33.95
C ILE A 546 9.77 31.71 -32.89
N GLY A 547 9.41 32.97 -33.15
CA GLY A 547 8.60 33.77 -32.23
C GLY A 547 7.21 33.18 -31.99
N ILE A 548 6.54 32.70 -33.05
CA ILE A 548 5.24 32.02 -32.95
C ILE A 548 5.41 30.71 -32.18
N SER A 549 6.41 29.88 -32.51
CA SER A 549 6.64 28.60 -31.84
C SER A 549 6.94 28.80 -30.36
N PHE A 550 7.72 29.82 -30.00
CA PHE A 550 8.01 30.18 -28.61
C PHE A 550 6.75 30.71 -27.90
N GLY A 551 5.98 31.59 -28.55
CA GLY A 551 4.71 32.07 -28.00
C GLY A 551 3.71 30.93 -27.78
N LEU A 552 3.64 29.97 -28.70
CA LEU A 552 2.79 28.79 -28.62
C LEU A 552 3.26 27.84 -27.53
N LEU A 553 4.59 27.66 -27.36
CA LEU A 553 5.17 26.92 -26.24
C LEU A 553 4.77 27.54 -24.90
N VAL A 554 4.95 28.85 -24.72
CA VAL A 554 4.59 29.56 -23.48
C VAL A 554 3.09 29.42 -23.21
N LEU A 555 2.25 29.56 -24.24
CA LEU A 555 0.80 29.38 -24.11
C LEU A 555 0.45 27.94 -23.70
N LEU A 556 1.02 26.93 -24.36
CA LEU A 556 0.73 25.53 -24.04
C LEU A 556 1.22 25.14 -22.65
N VAL A 557 2.42 25.57 -22.25
CA VAL A 557 2.95 25.30 -20.90
C VAL A 557 2.05 25.92 -19.82
N ASN A 558 1.50 27.12 -20.06
CA ASN A 558 0.61 27.77 -19.10
C ASN A 558 -0.82 27.19 -19.07
N VAL A 559 -1.27 26.54 -20.15
CA VAL A 559 -2.63 25.95 -20.25
C VAL A 559 -2.64 24.48 -19.86
N THR A 560 -1.50 23.78 -19.98
CA THR A 560 -1.40 22.35 -19.64
C THR A 560 -1.51 22.16 -18.13
N LYS A 561 -2.49 21.37 -17.70
CA LYS A 561 -2.68 21.03 -16.28
C LYS A 561 -1.51 20.18 -15.79
N THR A 562 -1.03 20.48 -14.59
CA THR A 562 0.02 19.71 -13.92
C THR A 562 -0.57 18.56 -13.12
N GLY A 563 0.08 17.40 -13.16
CA GLY A 563 -0.22 16.23 -12.33
C GLY A 563 1.05 15.40 -12.18
N LEU A 564 1.13 14.59 -11.11
CA LEU A 564 2.31 13.74 -10.87
C LEU A 564 2.15 12.37 -11.54
N ILE A 565 1.06 11.67 -11.26
CA ILE A 565 0.73 10.35 -11.83
C ILE A 565 -0.73 10.38 -12.26
N PRO A 566 -1.09 9.82 -13.43
CA PRO A 566 -2.48 9.67 -13.84
C PRO A 566 -3.23 8.72 -12.90
N GLU A 567 -4.54 8.91 -12.81
CA GLU A 567 -5.42 7.95 -12.15
C GLU A 567 -5.62 6.74 -13.07
N GLU A 568 -5.50 5.54 -12.52
CA GLU A 568 -5.67 4.28 -13.25
C GLU A 568 -6.76 3.44 -12.60
N ASP A 569 -7.40 2.60 -13.41
CA ASP A 569 -8.38 1.63 -12.92
C ASP A 569 -7.62 0.45 -12.28
N THR A 570 -7.50 0.44 -10.96
CA THR A 570 -6.84 -0.63 -10.20
C THR A 570 -7.71 -1.87 -10.01
N GLY A 571 -8.92 -1.89 -10.58
CA GLY A 571 -9.88 -2.99 -10.41
C GLY A 571 -10.56 -3.03 -9.03
N THR A 572 -10.39 -1.99 -8.21
CA THR A 572 -10.94 -1.91 -6.86
C THR A 572 -11.42 -0.50 -6.54
N VAL A 573 -12.43 -0.41 -5.66
CA VAL A 573 -12.97 0.85 -5.14
C VAL A 573 -13.05 0.76 -3.63
N MET A 574 -12.63 1.82 -2.96
CA MET A 574 -12.73 1.96 -1.52
C MET A 574 -13.87 2.93 -1.19
N VAL A 575 -14.80 2.51 -0.34
CA VAL A 575 -15.95 3.34 0.04
C VAL A 575 -15.97 3.53 1.55
N SER A 576 -15.79 4.75 2.01
CA SER A 576 -15.97 5.11 3.41
C SER A 576 -17.40 5.57 3.65
N MET A 577 -18.00 5.12 4.75
CA MET A 577 -19.34 5.47 5.16
C MET A 577 -19.31 5.99 6.59
N ASN A 578 -19.86 7.19 6.80
CA ASN A 578 -19.99 7.78 8.12
C ASN A 578 -21.47 8.09 8.40
N THR A 579 -21.99 7.54 9.48
CA THR A 579 -23.29 7.94 10.04
C THR A 579 -23.11 9.11 11.00
N LYS A 580 -24.21 9.70 11.48
CA LYS A 580 -24.14 10.82 12.43
C LYS A 580 -23.34 10.43 13.68
N PRO A 581 -22.47 11.32 14.21
CA PRO A 581 -21.76 11.10 15.47
C PRO A 581 -22.69 10.63 16.60
N GLY A 582 -22.29 9.57 17.30
CA GLY A 582 -23.09 8.95 18.36
C GLY A 582 -24.06 7.84 17.89
N THR A 583 -24.16 7.58 16.59
CA THR A 583 -24.91 6.42 16.07
C THR A 583 -24.27 5.12 16.55
N SER A 584 -25.09 4.21 17.11
CA SER A 584 -24.62 2.92 17.61
C SER A 584 -24.26 1.95 16.47
N MET A 585 -23.35 1.01 16.72
CA MET A 585 -22.95 -0.03 15.77
C MET A 585 -24.15 -0.78 15.15
N ALA A 586 -25.18 -1.09 15.94
CA ALA A 586 -26.37 -1.78 15.46
C ALA A 586 -27.20 -0.96 14.46
N GLN A 587 -27.20 0.37 14.58
CA GLN A 587 -27.87 1.26 13.63
C GLN A 587 -27.01 1.47 12.37
N THR A 588 -25.70 1.61 12.55
CA THR A 588 -24.73 1.64 11.45
C THR A 588 -24.86 0.38 10.58
N SER A 589 -24.95 -0.80 11.20
CA SER A 589 -25.13 -2.08 10.49
C SER A 589 -26.41 -2.12 9.66
N LYS A 590 -27.53 -1.57 10.17
CA LYS A 590 -28.78 -1.44 9.37
C LYS A 590 -28.66 -0.48 8.18
N VAL A 591 -27.81 0.54 8.29
CA VAL A 591 -27.49 1.41 7.15
C VAL A 591 -26.63 0.64 6.15
N MET A 592 -25.68 -0.17 6.62
CA MET A 592 -24.85 -1.02 5.77
C MET A 592 -25.67 -2.05 4.99
N GLU A 593 -26.62 -2.74 5.64
CA GLU A 593 -27.54 -3.66 4.96
C GLU A 593 -28.30 -2.98 3.80
N ARG A 594 -28.73 -1.73 3.99
CA ARG A 594 -29.37 -0.94 2.92
C ARG A 594 -28.40 -0.66 1.78
N ILE A 595 -27.15 -0.27 2.08
CA ILE A 595 -26.11 0.00 1.08
C ILE A 595 -25.72 -1.28 0.33
N ASN A 596 -25.51 -2.40 1.02
CA ASN A 596 -25.21 -3.70 0.41
C ASN A 596 -26.24 -4.06 -0.66
N SER A 597 -27.53 -3.95 -0.35
CA SER A 597 -28.61 -4.22 -1.33
C SER A 597 -28.56 -3.34 -2.58
N ARG A 598 -27.95 -2.15 -2.50
CA ARG A 598 -27.75 -1.23 -3.63
C ARG A 598 -26.49 -1.56 -4.39
N LEU A 599 -25.41 -1.92 -3.70
CA LEU A 599 -24.15 -2.34 -4.32
C LEU A 599 -24.35 -3.63 -5.13
N ASP A 600 -25.16 -4.57 -4.65
CA ASP A 600 -25.50 -5.81 -5.36
C ASP A 600 -26.18 -5.57 -6.72
N SER A 601 -26.80 -4.41 -6.91
CA SER A 601 -27.45 -4.04 -8.17
C SER A 601 -26.46 -3.57 -9.25
N ILE A 602 -25.21 -3.28 -8.87
CA ILE A 602 -24.17 -2.80 -9.77
C ILE A 602 -23.44 -4.00 -10.37
N GLY A 603 -23.77 -4.34 -11.61
CA GLY A 603 -23.26 -5.54 -12.29
C GLY A 603 -21.74 -5.57 -12.52
N GLU A 604 -21.02 -4.46 -12.36
CA GLU A 604 -19.55 -4.40 -12.43
C GLU A 604 -18.84 -4.85 -11.14
N ILE A 605 -19.55 -4.92 -10.01
CA ILE A 605 -18.98 -5.37 -8.73
C ILE A 605 -18.94 -6.91 -8.70
N GLU A 606 -17.81 -7.48 -8.30
CA GLU A 606 -17.63 -8.92 -8.09
C GLU A 606 -17.81 -9.30 -6.62
N TYR A 607 -17.16 -8.56 -5.71
CA TYR A 607 -17.29 -8.73 -4.27
C TYR A 607 -17.39 -7.37 -3.57
N SER A 608 -18.18 -7.30 -2.51
CA SER A 608 -18.24 -6.17 -1.58
C SER A 608 -17.92 -6.67 -0.18
N GLY A 609 -16.71 -6.38 0.31
CA GLY A 609 -16.34 -6.62 1.70
C GLY A 609 -16.58 -5.35 2.51
N ALA A 610 -17.33 -5.43 3.62
CA ALA A 610 -17.61 -4.30 4.49
C ALA A 610 -17.08 -4.54 5.90
N VAL A 611 -16.58 -3.47 6.53
CA VAL A 611 -16.08 -3.44 7.91
C VAL A 611 -16.75 -2.27 8.63
N ALA A 612 -17.69 -2.57 9.52
CA ALA A 612 -18.22 -1.62 10.49
C ALA A 612 -17.20 -1.39 11.62
N GLY A 613 -17.12 -0.17 12.14
CA GLY A 613 -16.17 0.19 13.20
C GLY A 613 -14.88 0.84 12.73
N PHE A 614 -14.68 0.93 11.42
CA PHE A 614 -13.46 1.44 10.78
C PHE A 614 -13.79 2.29 9.57
N SER A 615 -13.03 3.35 9.31
CA SER A 615 -13.12 4.18 8.10
C SER A 615 -11.78 4.87 7.82
N PHE A 616 -11.70 5.62 6.72
CA PHE A 616 -10.58 6.54 6.48
C PHE A 616 -10.39 7.56 7.60
N SER A 617 -11.49 8.00 8.22
CA SER A 617 -11.51 9.02 9.27
C SER A 617 -11.18 8.50 10.68
N GLY A 618 -10.97 7.19 10.85
CA GLY A 618 -10.60 6.59 12.14
C GLY A 618 -11.34 5.29 12.45
N SER A 619 -11.51 5.03 13.74
CA SER A 619 -12.29 3.91 14.27
C SER A 619 -13.44 4.41 15.14
N GLY A 620 -14.59 3.73 15.06
CA GLY A 620 -15.75 4.05 15.90
C GLY A 620 -17.05 3.43 15.40
N PRO A 621 -18.08 3.33 16.27
CA PRO A 621 -19.33 2.63 15.97
C PRO A 621 -20.17 3.29 14.88
N SER A 622 -19.96 4.58 14.59
CA SER A 622 -20.67 5.34 13.56
C SER A 622 -19.98 5.30 12.19
N GLN A 623 -18.90 4.52 12.04
CA GLN A 623 -18.04 4.49 10.86
C GLN A 623 -18.06 3.10 10.21
N ALA A 624 -17.94 3.04 8.89
CA ALA A 624 -17.74 1.80 8.16
C ALA A 624 -16.88 2.00 6.89
N MET A 625 -16.26 0.93 6.42
CA MET A 625 -15.38 0.89 5.27
C MET A 625 -15.77 -0.27 4.36
N TYR A 626 -15.86 -0.04 3.06
CA TYR A 626 -16.05 -1.08 2.06
C TYR A 626 -14.84 -1.20 1.16
N PHE A 627 -14.42 -2.44 0.94
CA PHE A 627 -13.45 -2.88 -0.04
C PHE A 627 -14.22 -3.55 -1.18
N VAL A 628 -14.44 -2.80 -2.25
CA VAL A 628 -15.23 -3.24 -3.41
C VAL A 628 -14.29 -3.74 -4.50
N THR A 629 -14.39 -5.02 -4.83
CA THR A 629 -13.68 -5.65 -5.94
C THR A 629 -14.52 -5.55 -7.19
N LEU A 630 -13.94 -5.02 -8.27
CA LEU A 630 -14.59 -4.97 -9.57
C LEU A 630 -14.25 -6.23 -10.36
N LYS A 631 -15.14 -6.58 -11.30
CA LYS A 631 -14.86 -7.61 -12.30
C LYS A 631 -13.60 -7.26 -13.11
N ASP A 632 -12.98 -8.28 -13.68
CA ASP A 632 -11.79 -8.13 -14.51
C ASP A 632 -12.02 -7.14 -15.67
N TRP A 633 -10.96 -6.43 -16.08
CA TRP A 633 -11.02 -5.45 -17.17
C TRP A 633 -11.51 -6.06 -18.49
N GLU A 634 -11.30 -7.37 -18.71
CA GLU A 634 -11.79 -8.06 -19.89
C GLU A 634 -13.34 -8.13 -19.96
N ASP A 635 -14.01 -8.13 -18.80
CA ASP A 635 -15.47 -8.14 -18.68
C ASP A 635 -16.08 -6.72 -18.59
N ARG A 636 -15.23 -5.68 -18.53
CA ARG A 636 -15.61 -4.25 -18.40
C ARG A 636 -15.12 -3.38 -19.56
N LYS A 637 -15.43 -3.76 -20.81
CA LYS A 637 -14.96 -3.07 -22.03
C LYS A 637 -15.89 -1.97 -22.57
N GLY A 638 -17.10 -1.85 -22.03
CA GLY A 638 -18.10 -0.89 -22.50
C GLY A 638 -17.88 0.53 -22.01
N GLU A 639 -18.44 1.52 -22.70
CA GLU A 639 -18.56 2.89 -22.20
C GLU A 639 -19.40 2.90 -20.90
N GLY A 640 -18.95 3.59 -19.85
CA GLY A 640 -19.64 3.61 -18.55
C GLY A 640 -19.26 2.49 -17.58
N GLN A 641 -18.18 1.74 -17.85
CA GLN A 641 -17.70 0.62 -17.01
C GLN A 641 -16.32 0.88 -16.38
N SER A 642 -15.80 2.10 -16.47
CA SER A 642 -14.56 2.48 -15.78
C SER A 642 -14.77 2.55 -14.26
N VAL A 643 -13.69 2.46 -13.48
CA VAL A 643 -13.73 2.73 -12.02
C VAL A 643 -14.46 4.03 -11.68
N ASN A 644 -14.22 5.12 -12.43
CA ASN A 644 -14.87 6.41 -12.17
C ASN A 644 -16.38 6.37 -12.45
N ASP A 645 -16.81 5.61 -13.47
CA ASP A 645 -18.23 5.40 -13.73
C ASP A 645 -18.89 4.56 -12.64
N VAL A 646 -18.19 3.53 -12.13
CA VAL A 646 -18.67 2.72 -11.01
C VAL A 646 -18.77 3.55 -9.74
N ILE A 647 -17.80 4.41 -9.44
CA ILE A 647 -17.87 5.38 -8.34
C ILE A 647 -19.10 6.29 -8.52
N GLY A 648 -19.34 6.80 -9.73
CA GLY A 648 -20.55 7.57 -10.04
C GLY A 648 -21.85 6.80 -9.81
N LYS A 649 -21.89 5.51 -10.18
CA LYS A 649 -23.03 4.61 -9.91
C LYS A 649 -23.23 4.38 -8.41
N ILE A 650 -22.15 4.22 -7.64
CA ILE A 650 -22.22 4.08 -6.18
C ILE A 650 -22.82 5.34 -5.54
N TYR A 651 -22.35 6.54 -5.94
CA TYR A 651 -22.93 7.79 -5.46
C TYR A 651 -24.41 7.92 -5.83
N ALA A 652 -24.77 7.61 -7.08
CA ALA A 652 -26.16 7.64 -7.52
C ALA A 652 -27.06 6.67 -6.71
N ALA A 653 -26.57 5.45 -6.47
CA ALA A 653 -27.30 4.39 -5.77
C ALA A 653 -27.42 4.60 -4.25
N THR A 654 -26.60 5.48 -3.66
CA THR A 654 -26.58 5.77 -2.21
C THR A 654 -27.09 7.17 -1.85
N SER A 655 -27.32 8.03 -2.85
CA SER A 655 -27.77 9.42 -2.66
C SER A 655 -29.10 9.59 -1.92
N ASP A 656 -29.94 8.56 -1.88
CA ASP A 656 -31.24 8.56 -1.20
C ASP A 656 -31.18 8.12 0.27
N ILE A 657 -29.99 7.82 0.81
CA ILE A 657 -29.78 7.36 2.18
C ILE A 657 -29.33 8.55 3.06
N PRO A 658 -30.25 9.30 3.71
CA PRO A 658 -29.90 10.50 4.47
C PRO A 658 -29.16 10.21 5.79
N ASP A 659 -29.11 8.95 6.20
CA ASP A 659 -28.53 8.52 7.48
C ASP A 659 -27.01 8.30 7.42
N ALA A 660 -26.41 8.35 6.21
CA ALA A 660 -24.97 8.18 6.01
C ALA A 660 -24.42 9.14 4.95
N THR A 661 -23.20 9.61 5.21
CA THR A 661 -22.34 10.25 4.21
C THR A 661 -21.42 9.18 3.63
N VAL A 662 -21.48 9.01 2.32
CA VAL A 662 -20.68 8.03 1.58
C VAL A 662 -19.58 8.78 0.81
N PHE A 663 -18.36 8.27 0.88
CA PHE A 663 -17.21 8.77 0.14
C PHE A 663 -16.52 7.60 -0.56
N ALA A 664 -16.70 7.51 -1.87
CA ALA A 664 -16.16 6.46 -2.72
C ALA A 664 -14.98 6.99 -3.55
N MET A 665 -13.91 6.22 -3.61
CA MET A 665 -12.70 6.59 -4.34
C MET A 665 -11.88 5.38 -4.80
N SER A 666 -11.04 5.56 -5.81
CA SER A 666 -10.03 4.57 -6.17
C SER A 666 -8.85 4.63 -5.18
N PRO A 667 -8.21 3.49 -4.87
CA PRO A 667 -6.97 3.49 -4.09
C PRO A 667 -5.89 4.40 -4.70
N PRO A 668 -5.01 5.00 -3.89
CA PRO A 668 -3.91 5.80 -4.40
C PRO A 668 -2.90 4.93 -5.15
N MET A 669 -2.35 5.45 -6.26
CA MET A 669 -1.33 4.75 -7.05
C MET A 669 0.00 4.55 -6.30
N ILE A 670 0.26 5.40 -5.29
CA ILE A 670 1.44 5.30 -4.43
C ILE A 670 0.97 5.13 -3.00
N ALA A 671 1.23 3.96 -2.43
CA ALA A 671 0.94 3.72 -1.03
C ALA A 671 1.75 4.65 -0.11
N GLY A 672 1.13 5.11 0.98
CA GLY A 672 1.77 5.95 1.99
C GLY A 672 1.80 7.46 1.70
N TYR A 673 1.26 7.91 0.56
CA TYR A 673 1.03 9.32 0.27
C TYR A 673 -0.45 9.66 0.32
N GLY A 674 -0.91 10.07 1.49
CA GLY A 674 -2.31 10.40 1.74
C GLY A 674 -3.24 9.19 1.57
N MET A 675 -4.53 9.43 1.77
CA MET A 675 -5.57 8.41 1.56
C MET A 675 -6.09 8.38 0.12
N GLY A 676 -5.61 9.28 -0.75
CA GLY A 676 -6.15 9.46 -2.09
C GLY A 676 -5.44 10.46 -2.99
N ASN A 677 -5.95 10.59 -4.22
CA ASN A 677 -5.40 11.45 -5.27
C ASN A 677 -5.70 12.97 -5.07
N GLY A 678 -5.99 13.39 -3.83
CA GLY A 678 -6.38 14.75 -3.48
C GLY A 678 -5.28 15.56 -2.78
N PHE A 679 -5.67 16.68 -2.18
CA PHE A 679 -4.82 17.44 -1.27
C PHE A 679 -5.34 17.32 0.17
N GLU A 680 -4.44 17.39 1.15
CA GLU A 680 -4.77 17.35 2.57
C GLU A 680 -4.33 18.66 3.23
N LEU A 681 -5.19 19.23 4.07
CA LEU A 681 -4.92 20.47 4.80
C LEU A 681 -5.14 20.24 6.29
N TYR A 682 -4.18 20.70 7.08
CA TYR A 682 -4.27 20.69 8.54
C TYR A 682 -4.54 22.10 9.03
N LEU A 683 -5.76 22.33 9.50
CA LEU A 683 -6.11 23.57 10.18
C LEU A 683 -5.55 23.52 11.61
N GLN A 684 -4.88 24.58 12.06
CA GLN A 684 -4.19 24.60 13.36
C GLN A 684 -4.68 25.77 14.21
N ASP A 685 -5.12 25.48 15.44
CA ASP A 685 -5.32 26.50 16.47
C ASP A 685 -3.98 26.82 17.15
N LYS A 686 -3.54 28.07 17.05
CA LYS A 686 -2.31 28.58 17.67
C LYS A 686 -2.56 29.36 18.96
N ALA A 687 -3.82 29.67 19.28
CA ALA A 687 -4.20 30.46 20.44
C ALA A 687 -4.58 29.59 21.65
N GLY A 688 -4.81 28.28 21.45
CA GLY A 688 -5.25 27.36 22.51
C GLY A 688 -6.68 27.67 22.97
N GLY A 689 -7.56 28.02 22.02
CA GLY A 689 -8.93 28.44 22.26
C GLY A 689 -9.89 27.29 22.55
N ASN A 690 -11.18 27.61 22.55
CA ASN A 690 -12.24 26.61 22.73
C ASN A 690 -12.38 25.74 21.47
N ILE A 691 -12.32 24.42 21.64
CA ILE A 691 -12.48 23.40 20.59
C ILE A 691 -13.77 23.59 19.77
N ALA A 692 -14.88 23.97 20.42
CA ALA A 692 -16.16 24.19 19.73
C ALA A 692 -16.11 25.40 18.79
N ALA A 693 -15.44 26.48 19.21
CA ALA A 693 -15.25 27.65 18.36
C ALA A 693 -14.32 27.33 17.17
N PHE A 694 -13.29 26.51 17.40
CA PHE A 694 -12.42 26.04 16.33
C PHE A 694 -13.17 25.16 15.31
N LYS A 695 -14.06 24.27 15.76
CA LYS A 695 -14.92 23.47 14.90
C LYS A 695 -15.80 24.34 14.01
N GLU A 696 -16.43 25.39 14.56
CA GLU A 696 -17.29 26.30 13.79
C GLU A 696 -16.51 26.98 12.66
N GLU A 697 -15.29 27.44 12.92
CA GLU A 697 -14.43 28.04 11.90
C GLU A 697 -13.92 27.01 10.88
N ALA A 698 -13.62 25.79 11.31
CA ALA A 698 -13.26 24.70 10.41
C ALA A 698 -14.42 24.33 9.47
N ASP A 699 -15.66 24.31 9.95
CA ASP A 699 -16.85 24.05 9.13
C ASP A 699 -17.10 25.15 8.11
N LYS A 700 -16.98 26.43 8.51
CA LYS A 700 -17.07 27.56 7.58
C LYS A 700 -16.02 27.45 6.48
N PHE A 701 -14.80 27.02 6.84
CA PHE A 701 -13.72 26.82 5.87
C PHE A 701 -14.05 25.68 4.89
N VAL A 702 -14.52 24.54 5.38
CA VAL A 702 -14.94 23.41 4.53
C VAL A 702 -16.12 23.78 3.62
N GLU A 703 -17.12 24.48 4.15
CA GLU A 703 -18.26 24.97 3.37
C GLU A 703 -17.80 25.91 2.26
N ALA A 704 -16.92 26.87 2.57
CA ALA A 704 -16.36 27.79 1.57
C ALA A 704 -15.55 27.07 0.47
N LEU A 705 -14.89 25.96 0.81
CA LEU A 705 -14.20 25.12 -0.18
C LEU A 705 -15.18 24.32 -1.04
N SER A 706 -16.25 23.77 -0.46
CA SER A 706 -17.26 22.99 -1.21
C SER A 706 -17.98 23.81 -2.29
N GLN A 707 -18.04 25.14 -2.14
CA GLN A 707 -18.65 26.04 -3.13
C GLN A 707 -17.73 26.32 -4.34
N ARG A 708 -16.47 25.87 -4.31
CA ARG A 708 -15.51 26.12 -5.38
C ARG A 708 -15.64 25.05 -6.48
N PRO A 709 -15.96 25.43 -7.73
CA PRO A 709 -16.10 24.47 -8.82
C PRO A 709 -14.79 23.78 -9.21
N GLU A 710 -13.64 24.32 -8.79
CA GLU A 710 -12.32 23.71 -8.99
C GLU A 710 -12.04 22.55 -8.02
N ILE A 711 -12.85 22.40 -6.96
CA ILE A 711 -12.70 21.38 -5.93
C ILE A 711 -13.87 20.40 -6.08
N GLY A 712 -13.58 19.10 -6.17
CA GLY A 712 -14.59 18.07 -6.30
C GLY A 712 -15.38 17.89 -5.01
N GLU A 713 -14.90 16.99 -4.14
CA GLU A 713 -15.50 16.73 -2.83
C GLU A 713 -14.55 17.17 -1.72
N VAL A 714 -15.10 17.78 -0.67
CA VAL A 714 -14.35 18.21 0.51
C VAL A 714 -15.08 17.70 1.75
N TYR A 715 -14.32 17.13 2.66
CA TYR A 715 -14.85 16.69 3.95
C TYR A 715 -13.82 16.96 5.05
N SER A 716 -14.30 16.93 6.29
CA SER A 716 -13.45 16.93 7.48
C SER A 716 -13.87 15.77 8.38
N SER A 717 -12.88 15.04 8.90
CA SER A 717 -13.08 13.99 9.90
C SER A 717 -13.18 14.54 11.32
N PHE A 718 -12.94 15.83 11.52
CA PHE A 718 -12.95 16.45 12.84
C PHE A 718 -14.40 16.59 13.34
N ALA A 719 -14.79 15.78 14.33
CA ALA A 719 -16.12 15.80 14.94
C ALA A 719 -16.01 15.97 16.46
N THR A 720 -16.73 16.96 16.99
CA THR A 720 -16.69 17.35 18.42
C THR A 720 -18.08 17.28 19.07
N ASP A 721 -19.09 16.91 18.30
CA ASP A 721 -20.52 16.93 18.62
C ASP A 721 -21.06 15.56 19.06
N TYR A 722 -20.18 14.62 19.41
CA TYR A 722 -20.60 13.35 20.01
C TYR A 722 -21.33 13.62 21.33
N PRO A 723 -22.57 13.13 21.50
CA PRO A 723 -23.29 13.29 22.76
C PRO A 723 -22.55 12.54 23.88
N GLN A 724 -22.32 13.24 25.00
CA GLN A 724 -21.60 12.72 26.16
C GLN A 724 -22.39 12.97 27.45
N TYR A 725 -22.25 12.07 28.42
CA TYR A 725 -22.76 12.25 29.78
C TYR A 725 -21.62 12.72 30.69
N TRP A 726 -21.89 13.76 31.47
CA TRP A 726 -20.99 14.19 32.54
C TRP A 726 -21.34 13.43 33.82
N VAL A 727 -20.39 12.65 34.35
CA VAL A 727 -20.53 11.96 35.63
C VAL A 727 -19.81 12.78 36.69
N ASP A 728 -20.57 13.53 37.49
CA ASP A 728 -20.05 14.31 38.61
C ASP A 728 -20.09 13.50 39.90
N ILE A 729 -18.95 13.38 40.58
CA ILE A 729 -18.80 12.59 41.81
C ILE A 729 -18.58 13.53 42.98
N ASP A 730 -19.57 13.57 43.87
CA ASP A 730 -19.47 14.33 45.12
C ASP A 730 -18.59 13.58 46.13
N ALA A 731 -17.32 13.98 46.19
CA ALA A 731 -16.34 13.39 47.09
C ALA A 731 -16.76 13.49 48.58
N ALA A 732 -17.42 14.58 48.98
CA ALA A 732 -17.86 14.74 50.37
C ALA A 732 -18.95 13.72 50.72
N LYS A 733 -19.85 13.44 49.77
CA LYS A 733 -20.92 12.44 49.95
C LYS A 733 -20.39 11.01 49.91
N CYS A 734 -19.39 10.74 49.08
CA CYS A 734 -18.67 9.45 49.08
C CYS A 734 -18.08 9.18 50.46
N GLU A 735 -17.28 10.10 51.00
CA GLU A 735 -16.65 9.96 52.32
C GLU A 735 -17.67 9.81 53.46
N GLN A 736 -18.78 10.57 53.42
CA GLN A 736 -19.87 10.40 54.40
C GLN A 736 -20.54 9.03 54.34
N SER A 737 -20.52 8.40 53.17
CA SER A 737 -21.11 7.07 52.93
C SER A 737 -20.11 5.93 53.14
N GLY A 738 -18.85 6.25 53.49
CA GLY A 738 -17.79 5.27 53.74
C GLY A 738 -17.18 4.65 52.47
N VAL A 739 -17.35 5.29 51.31
CA VAL A 739 -16.74 4.89 50.03
C VAL A 739 -15.85 6.00 49.50
N SER A 740 -14.77 5.67 48.79
CA SER A 740 -13.96 6.71 48.14
C SER A 740 -14.47 7.02 46.72
N PRO A 741 -14.20 8.21 46.17
CA PRO A 741 -14.45 8.49 44.76
C PRO A 741 -13.77 7.50 43.82
N ALA A 742 -12.61 6.97 44.22
CA ALA A 742 -11.89 5.95 43.45
C ALA A 742 -12.66 4.62 43.39
N ASP A 743 -13.28 4.19 44.49
CA ASP A 743 -14.10 2.97 44.53
C ASP A 743 -15.31 3.08 43.60
N VAL A 744 -15.95 4.26 43.58
CA VAL A 744 -17.08 4.56 42.68
C VAL A 744 -16.65 4.49 41.21
N LEU A 745 -15.53 5.13 40.86
CA LEU A 745 -15.00 5.12 39.49
C LEU A 745 -14.54 3.72 39.05
N SER A 746 -13.89 2.97 39.94
CA SER A 746 -13.47 1.58 39.69
C SER A 746 -14.67 0.69 39.40
N THR A 747 -15.71 0.80 40.24
CA THR A 747 -16.98 0.06 40.09
C THR A 747 -17.68 0.41 38.78
N LEU A 748 -17.78 1.70 38.45
CA LEU A 748 -18.37 2.16 37.20
C LEU A 748 -17.59 1.62 35.99
N SER A 749 -16.26 1.68 36.03
CA SER A 749 -15.39 1.17 34.96
C SER A 749 -15.56 -0.35 34.77
N GLY A 750 -15.60 -1.11 35.86
CA GLY A 750 -15.81 -2.57 35.83
C GLY A 750 -17.14 -2.97 35.20
N TYR A 751 -18.21 -2.21 35.42
CA TYR A 751 -19.52 -2.48 34.80
C TYR A 751 -19.64 -1.95 33.37
N TYR A 752 -19.19 -0.72 33.07
CA TYR A 752 -19.46 -0.05 31.79
C TYR A 752 -18.36 -0.23 30.75
N THR A 753 -17.09 -0.03 31.11
CA THR A 753 -15.96 -0.05 30.16
C THR A 753 -15.64 -1.47 29.73
N GLY A 754 -15.71 -2.41 30.67
CA GLY A 754 -15.15 -3.74 30.51
C GLY A 754 -13.67 -3.73 30.91
N GLN A 755 -13.31 -4.61 31.85
CA GLN A 755 -11.99 -4.63 32.46
C GLN A 755 -11.27 -5.93 32.13
N TYR A 756 -10.03 -5.80 31.65
CA TYR A 756 -9.08 -6.90 31.59
C TYR A 756 -8.68 -7.28 33.03
N VAL A 757 -8.92 -8.54 33.40
CA VAL A 757 -8.75 -9.01 34.79
C VAL A 757 -7.77 -10.16 34.94
N SER A 758 -7.63 -11.03 33.93
CA SER A 758 -6.75 -12.19 33.98
C SER A 758 -6.54 -12.77 32.59
N ASP A 759 -5.78 -13.86 32.48
CA ASP A 759 -5.63 -14.62 31.24
C ASP A 759 -6.07 -16.08 31.43
N PHE A 760 -6.34 -16.75 30.31
CA PHE A 760 -6.57 -18.18 30.25
C PHE A 760 -5.90 -18.81 29.05
N ASN A 761 -5.58 -20.10 29.14
CA ASN A 761 -4.90 -20.83 28.07
C ASN A 761 -5.89 -21.78 27.38
N ARG A 762 -6.04 -21.66 26.06
CA ARG A 762 -6.85 -22.57 25.25
C ARG A 762 -6.31 -22.62 23.83
N PHE A 763 -6.47 -23.73 23.12
CA PHE A 763 -6.01 -23.87 21.73
C PHE A 763 -4.53 -23.50 21.52
N SER A 764 -3.67 -23.75 22.52
CA SER A 764 -2.26 -23.36 22.54
C SER A 764 -1.99 -21.86 22.43
N LYS A 765 -2.99 -21.01 22.70
CA LYS A 765 -2.88 -19.55 22.80
C LYS A 765 -3.25 -19.07 24.19
N LEU A 766 -2.71 -17.91 24.53
CA LEU A 766 -3.11 -17.11 25.67
C LEU A 766 -4.24 -16.18 25.23
N TYR A 767 -5.30 -16.12 26.02
CA TYR A 767 -6.46 -15.26 25.78
C TYR A 767 -6.80 -14.49 27.03
N HIS A 768 -7.39 -13.31 26.86
CA HIS A 768 -7.80 -12.47 27.98
C HIS A 768 -9.10 -12.98 28.63
N VAL A 769 -9.25 -12.68 29.91
CA VAL A 769 -10.50 -12.75 30.67
C VAL A 769 -10.96 -11.32 30.87
N THR A 770 -12.16 -11.01 30.41
CA THR A 770 -12.73 -9.66 30.46
C THR A 770 -14.06 -9.70 31.21
N MET A 771 -14.22 -8.83 32.20
CA MET A 771 -15.48 -8.66 32.91
C MET A 771 -16.17 -7.36 32.52
N GLN A 772 -17.49 -7.38 32.38
CA GLN A 772 -18.32 -6.21 32.05
C GLN A 772 -19.77 -6.51 32.44
N ALA A 773 -20.62 -5.50 32.65
CA ALA A 773 -22.06 -5.74 32.74
C ALA A 773 -22.65 -6.12 31.36
N PRO A 774 -23.67 -7.00 31.30
CA PRO A 774 -24.45 -7.23 30.09
C PRO A 774 -25.02 -5.91 29.54
N ALA A 775 -25.21 -5.84 28.22
CA ALA A 775 -25.63 -4.61 27.54
C ALA A 775 -26.93 -4.00 28.10
N GLU A 776 -27.87 -4.83 28.55
CA GLU A 776 -29.17 -4.42 29.13
C GLU A 776 -29.04 -3.57 30.41
N TYR A 777 -27.95 -3.73 31.17
CA TYR A 777 -27.67 -2.96 32.38
C TYR A 777 -26.90 -1.67 32.11
N ARG A 778 -26.64 -1.30 30.85
CA ARG A 778 -25.80 -0.15 30.49
C ARG A 778 -26.30 0.60 29.25
N VAL A 779 -27.61 0.67 29.08
CA VAL A 779 -28.25 1.27 27.89
C VAL A 779 -28.38 2.78 28.02
N ASN A 780 -28.74 3.27 29.20
CA ASN A 780 -29.09 4.67 29.43
C ASN A 780 -28.67 5.16 30.83
N ALA A 781 -28.90 6.44 31.12
CA ALA A 781 -28.56 7.02 32.42
C ALA A 781 -29.33 6.36 33.59
N GLU A 782 -30.57 5.90 33.37
CA GLU A 782 -31.35 5.20 34.41
C GLU A 782 -30.72 3.87 34.81
N SER A 783 -29.92 3.27 33.91
CA SER A 783 -29.18 2.04 34.18
C SER A 783 -28.18 2.19 35.33
N LEU A 784 -27.73 3.42 35.62
CA LEU A 784 -26.87 3.71 36.78
C LEU A 784 -27.55 3.40 38.12
N HIS A 785 -28.88 3.42 38.19
CA HIS A 785 -29.62 3.06 39.41
C HIS A 785 -29.52 1.57 39.77
N HIS A 786 -29.03 0.75 38.85
CA HIS A 786 -28.78 -0.67 39.06
C HIS A 786 -27.33 -0.98 39.43
N MET A 787 -26.49 0.05 39.59
CA MET A 787 -25.09 -0.09 40.02
C MET A 787 -25.00 0.18 41.52
N TYR A 788 -24.34 -0.73 42.24
CA TYR A 788 -24.28 -0.73 43.71
C TYR A 788 -22.84 -0.81 44.20
#